data_AF-A0A8H7L6J5-F1
#
_entry.id   AF-A0A8H7L6J5-F1
#
_cell.length_a   1.000
_cell.length_b   1.000
_cell.length_c   1.000
_cell.angle_alpha   90.00
_cell.angle_beta   90.00
_cell.angle_gamma   90.00
#
_symmetry.space_group_name_H-M   'P 1'
#
loop_
_entity.id
_entity.type
_entity.pdbx_description
1 polymer ?
#
loop_
_entity_poly.entity_id
_entity_poly.type
_entity_poly.pdbx_seq_one_letter_code
_entity_poly.pdbx_strand_id
1 'polypeptide(L)'
;MSKGSNALPNGSDSSVKSTTNGGLSTPAADPNLSSPSSSPDTVHLNGDLKMAQDSKVPSVQNPYNMANSMVDLPCAAYALELFLASHMLESEEYMNKGDPKKERLYFATGYGLIQCVKALMSYDDQDLLAAIGHTRHGNQIAQQHRKRQSSYVSRFAGYVIGSDSSGVGFIKGMTMDERHAELTYAESLFEKALLGIVYSGDWLAFIKEALNMRTTIGVYKSLMKYLEVVDAEAIARGEGPVDKSIDAHFRSGVYLGNGMLNLILSLMPGKLQTLVELLGYKGDRHVALDLLALSGGWSAESNQPSVSIEQEGVRRTICDICLLIFHLVLSSFTFDGVDINMAQKILDWNLRRYPSGVFFLFGGGRLALCRSQPRKAIDFYTKAHETQSQYRNLHHISFWEIAIANFCLWDIPASLVCWRDLQAEATWSKACYSYGMAVCLLEIGGADNDKEAAKLMEKVPSLRQKIAGKSIPLEKFVARKARKYQLQGRLALPVLELAYLFLAIAHAPRIIVTTKMLPEVDKLLATLKGHEKDPKKYEKGQGYYDDLCLAKFLEGVCCRYVAYPDPDAIVDESDDCAMSKTEATTRAKSAFAAVFANGPKIELDHHLVYHAHYELGRLLSREGDDVGAKAQFDLVLSGKGAEINSSGKKGKYSMEQALHMRTHAAIDALGRHRPL
;
A
#
# COMPACT_ATOMS: atom_id res chain seq x y z
N MET A 1 41.12 -46.47 28.43
CA MET A 1 41.01 -47.76 29.15
C MET A 1 39.94 -47.59 30.23
N SER A 2 39.10 -48.61 30.49
CA SER A 2 38.09 -48.66 31.58
C SER A 2 36.99 -47.55 31.55
N LYS A 3 35.68 -47.75 31.84
CA LYS A 3 34.89 -48.71 32.65
C LYS A 3 35.26 -48.75 34.14
N GLY A 4 34.40 -48.42 35.10
CA GLY A 4 33.02 -47.91 35.06
C GLY A 4 32.21 -48.35 36.30
N SER A 5 30.91 -48.08 36.31
CA SER A 5 29.85 -48.76 37.08
C SER A 5 29.70 -48.55 38.62
N ASN A 6 28.42 -48.34 38.97
CA ASN A 6 27.69 -48.81 40.17
C ASN A 6 27.87 -48.14 41.55
N ALA A 7 26.92 -48.21 42.51
CA ALA A 7 25.43 -48.18 42.44
C ALA A 7 24.79 -48.26 43.86
N LEU A 8 23.93 -47.28 44.23
CA LEU A 8 22.81 -47.43 45.20
C LEU A 8 23.19 -47.91 46.65
N PRO A 9 22.26 -48.20 47.61
CA PRO A 9 20.79 -48.04 47.66
C PRO A 9 20.23 -47.28 48.90
N ASN A 10 18.90 -47.11 48.90
CA ASN A 10 17.86 -47.09 49.97
C ASN A 10 18.25 -47.04 51.47
N GLY A 11 17.43 -46.46 52.37
CA GLY A 11 16.10 -45.83 52.22
C GLY A 11 15.26 -45.87 53.52
N SER A 12 13.95 -45.55 53.44
CA SER A 12 12.91 -45.53 54.52
C SER A 12 13.13 -44.47 55.64
N ASP A 13 12.10 -43.90 56.28
CA ASP A 13 10.91 -44.56 56.86
C ASP A 13 9.60 -43.69 56.92
N SER A 14 8.53 -44.35 57.39
CA SER A 14 7.16 -44.00 57.84
C SER A 14 6.87 -42.63 58.55
N SER A 15 5.62 -42.15 58.75
CA SER A 15 4.25 -42.45 58.23
C SER A 15 3.16 -41.47 58.80
N VAL A 16 1.86 -41.63 58.42
CA VAL A 16 0.61 -41.12 59.09
C VAL A 16 0.33 -39.59 59.00
N LYS A 17 -0.90 -39.03 58.83
CA LYS A 17 -2.18 -39.39 58.13
C LYS A 17 -3.10 -38.13 58.05
N SER A 18 -4.10 -38.15 57.15
CA SER A 18 -5.40 -37.41 57.10
C SER A 18 -5.82 -36.46 58.25
N THR A 19 -6.49 -35.30 58.07
CA THR A 19 -7.12 -34.57 56.91
C THR A 19 -7.27 -33.06 57.32
N THR A 20 -8.13 -32.12 56.86
CA THR A 20 -9.44 -32.07 56.15
C THR A 20 -9.70 -30.66 55.54
N ASN A 21 -10.76 -30.47 54.74
CA ASN A 21 -11.12 -29.21 54.06
C ASN A 21 -11.56 -28.04 54.98
N GLY A 22 -11.28 -26.80 54.54
CA GLY A 22 -11.81 -25.52 55.06
C GLY A 22 -11.34 -24.36 54.15
N GLY A 23 -12.06 -23.23 54.05
CA GLY A 23 -11.80 -22.21 53.01
C GLY A 23 -11.87 -20.74 53.44
N LEU A 24 -11.44 -19.87 52.53
CA LEU A 24 -11.40 -18.39 52.57
C LEU A 24 -10.56 -17.73 53.68
N SER A 25 -9.43 -17.10 53.31
CA SER A 25 -9.33 -15.63 53.20
C SER A 25 -7.90 -15.19 52.78
N THR A 26 -7.79 -14.03 52.12
CA THR A 26 -6.52 -13.35 51.80
C THR A 26 -6.17 -12.34 52.91
N PRO A 27 -4.88 -12.04 53.16
CA PRO A 27 -4.32 -10.83 52.53
C PRO A 27 -2.80 -10.83 52.25
N ALA A 28 -2.38 -9.76 51.56
CA ALA A 28 -1.05 -9.10 51.61
C ALA A 28 0.20 -9.82 51.05
N ALA A 29 0.72 -9.22 49.99
CA ALA A 29 1.99 -9.46 49.30
C ALA A 29 3.26 -9.17 50.12
N ASP A 30 4.39 -9.70 49.63
CA ASP A 30 5.71 -9.05 49.73
C ASP A 30 6.49 -9.26 48.40
N PRO A 31 6.62 -8.23 47.53
CA PRO A 31 7.26 -8.37 46.22
C PRO A 31 8.60 -7.62 46.14
N ASN A 32 9.70 -8.26 46.57
CA ASN A 32 11.05 -7.72 46.39
C ASN A 32 12.11 -8.80 46.11
N LEU A 33 12.22 -9.19 44.84
CA LEU A 33 13.38 -9.92 44.30
C LEU A 33 13.49 -9.66 42.79
N SER A 34 14.10 -8.53 42.44
CA SER A 34 14.32 -8.09 41.05
C SER A 34 15.40 -8.94 40.37
N SER A 35 15.16 -9.30 39.10
CA SER A 35 16.17 -9.84 38.19
C SER A 35 16.23 -8.95 36.93
N PRO A 36 17.42 -8.73 36.33
CA PRO A 36 17.57 -7.73 35.26
C PRO A 36 17.20 -8.31 33.89
N SER A 37 16.18 -7.75 33.26
CA SER A 37 15.90 -7.93 31.82
C SER A 37 16.16 -6.61 31.07
N SER A 38 17.25 -6.56 30.31
CA SER A 38 17.56 -5.43 29.43
C SER A 38 16.75 -5.51 28.13
N SER A 39 15.57 -4.90 28.11
CA SER A 39 14.78 -4.70 26.88
C SER A 39 15.31 -3.51 26.07
N PRO A 40 15.41 -3.59 24.73
CA PRO A 40 15.78 -2.43 23.91
C PRO A 40 14.66 -1.37 23.87
N ASP A 41 14.96 -0.18 24.40
CA ASP A 41 14.25 1.09 24.28
C ASP A 41 12.82 1.09 23.71
N THR A 42 11.85 0.62 24.52
CA THR A 42 10.47 1.10 24.40
C THR A 42 10.45 2.60 24.72
N VAL A 43 10.41 3.44 23.70
CA VAL A 43 10.23 4.90 23.87
C VAL A 43 8.90 5.15 24.56
N HIS A 44 8.94 5.48 25.85
CA HIS A 44 7.76 5.91 26.61
C HIS A 44 7.32 7.30 26.11
N LEU A 45 6.46 7.29 25.09
CA LEU A 45 5.79 8.48 24.56
C LEU A 45 4.79 9.02 25.58
N ASN A 46 5.28 9.80 26.54
CA ASN A 46 4.45 10.44 27.56
C ASN A 46 3.47 11.45 26.95
N GLY A 47 2.17 11.23 27.19
CA GLY A 47 1.11 12.19 26.90
C GLY A 47 0.22 11.78 25.73
N ASP A 48 -0.99 11.30 26.05
CA ASP A 48 -2.06 11.12 25.06
C ASP A 48 -2.49 12.49 24.51
N LEU A 49 -2.51 12.61 23.18
CA LEU A 49 -3.07 13.79 22.52
C LEU A 49 -4.60 13.67 22.55
N LYS A 50 -5.24 14.43 23.45
CA LYS A 50 -6.68 14.30 23.76
C LYS A 50 -7.55 14.21 22.49
N MET A 51 -8.31 13.12 22.41
CA MET A 51 -9.24 12.86 21.31
C MET A 51 -10.41 13.84 21.30
N ALA A 52 -10.97 14.07 20.10
CA ALA A 52 -12.23 14.80 19.92
C ALA A 52 -13.47 14.11 20.55
N GLN A 53 -13.33 12.90 21.11
CA GLN A 53 -14.41 12.25 21.88
C GLN A 53 -14.72 12.96 23.21
N ASP A 54 -13.75 13.67 23.80
CA ASP A 54 -13.98 14.60 24.92
C ASP A 54 -14.62 15.93 24.46
N SER A 55 -14.70 16.19 23.15
CA SER A 55 -15.21 17.45 22.60
C SER A 55 -16.74 17.43 22.46
N LYS A 56 -17.36 18.55 22.81
CA LYS A 56 -18.82 18.74 22.73
C LYS A 56 -19.31 18.57 21.29
N VAL A 57 -20.14 17.54 21.07
CA VAL A 57 -20.78 17.22 19.78
C VAL A 57 -21.35 18.49 19.11
N PRO A 58 -20.91 18.86 17.90
CA PRO A 58 -21.40 20.06 17.21
C PRO A 58 -22.89 19.99 16.88
N SER A 59 -23.60 21.08 17.13
CA SER A 59 -25.04 21.21 16.88
C SER A 59 -25.33 21.79 15.50
N VAL A 60 -26.08 21.05 14.67
CA VAL A 60 -26.47 21.49 13.33
C VAL A 60 -27.42 22.69 13.39
N GLN A 61 -27.01 23.82 12.83
CA GLN A 61 -27.81 25.06 12.85
C GLN A 61 -28.96 25.00 11.84
N ASN A 62 -30.14 25.45 12.24
CA ASN A 62 -31.38 25.41 11.45
C ASN A 62 -32.14 26.75 11.57
N PRO A 63 -32.78 27.25 10.49
CA PRO A 63 -32.79 26.70 9.12
C PRO A 63 -31.42 26.80 8.44
N TYR A 64 -31.22 26.05 7.35
CA TYR A 64 -29.98 26.16 6.58
C TYR A 64 -29.92 27.48 5.80
N ASN A 65 -28.74 28.08 5.75
CA ASN A 65 -28.46 29.27 4.95
C ASN A 65 -27.28 29.00 4.02
N MET A 66 -27.51 28.96 2.71
CA MET A 66 -26.48 28.68 1.71
C MET A 66 -25.34 29.71 1.68
N ALA A 67 -25.61 30.94 2.12
CA ALA A 67 -24.62 32.03 2.21
C ALA A 67 -23.83 32.03 3.53
N ASN A 68 -24.05 31.04 4.40
CA ASN A 68 -23.25 30.74 5.60
C ASN A 68 -23.11 29.21 5.75
N SER A 69 -22.75 28.55 4.65
CA SER A 69 -22.52 27.11 4.53
C SER A 69 -21.34 26.62 5.37
N MET A 70 -20.39 27.51 5.69
CA MET A 70 -19.27 27.22 6.59
C MET A 70 -19.69 26.81 8.00
N VAL A 71 -20.91 27.12 8.42
CA VAL A 71 -21.45 26.77 9.75
C VAL A 71 -21.52 25.26 10.01
N ASP A 72 -21.57 24.44 8.97
CA ASP A 72 -21.60 22.98 9.06
C ASP A 72 -20.20 22.35 9.12
N LEU A 73 -19.13 23.12 8.87
CA LEU A 73 -17.76 22.62 8.83
C LEU A 73 -17.32 21.92 10.14
N PRO A 74 -17.62 22.43 11.35
CA PRO A 74 -17.31 21.70 12.59
C PRO A 74 -18.03 20.35 12.70
N CYS A 75 -19.22 20.21 12.11
CA CYS A 75 -19.95 18.96 12.07
C CYS A 75 -19.24 17.94 11.17
N ALA A 76 -18.80 18.37 9.97
CA ALA A 76 -18.02 17.53 9.07
C ALA A 76 -16.64 17.15 9.64
N ALA A 77 -15.99 18.06 10.39
CA ALA A 77 -14.76 17.75 11.12
C ALA A 77 -15.00 16.70 12.21
N TYR A 78 -16.04 16.84 13.03
CA TYR A 78 -16.39 15.85 14.05
C TYR A 78 -16.72 14.46 13.46
N ALA A 79 -17.41 14.41 12.31
CA ALA A 79 -17.62 13.15 11.59
C ALA A 79 -16.32 12.51 11.08
N LEU A 80 -15.37 13.34 10.62
CA LEU A 80 -14.05 12.87 10.21
C LEU A 80 -13.24 12.34 11.41
N GLU A 81 -13.28 12.99 12.57
CA GLU A 81 -12.65 12.50 13.80
C GLU A 81 -13.20 11.12 14.22
N LEU A 82 -14.53 10.93 14.18
CA LEU A 82 -15.14 9.62 14.45
C LEU A 82 -14.64 8.55 13.47
N PHE A 83 -14.61 8.87 12.17
CA PHE A 83 -14.15 7.95 11.12
C PHE A 83 -12.67 7.58 11.29
N LEU A 84 -11.81 8.55 11.62
CA LEU A 84 -10.38 8.33 11.88
C LEU A 84 -10.13 7.54 13.16
N ALA A 85 -11.00 7.66 14.16
CA ALA A 85 -11.01 6.85 15.38
C ALA A 85 -11.69 5.47 15.23
N SER A 86 -12.03 5.05 14.00
CA SER A 86 -12.70 3.77 13.67
C SER A 86 -14.19 3.66 14.05
N HIS A 87 -14.84 4.76 14.44
CA HIS A 87 -16.27 4.86 14.69
C HIS A 87 -17.03 5.21 13.39
N MET A 88 -16.97 4.27 12.42
CA MET A 88 -17.40 4.50 11.03
C MET A 88 -18.91 4.67 10.92
N LEU A 89 -19.70 3.83 11.59
CA LEU A 89 -21.16 3.89 11.57
C LEU A 89 -21.67 5.10 12.33
N GLU A 90 -21.02 5.49 13.43
CA GLU A 90 -21.35 6.70 14.18
C GLU A 90 -21.05 7.96 13.35
N SER A 91 -19.99 7.95 12.54
CA SER A 91 -19.70 8.99 11.54
C SER A 91 -20.77 9.04 10.44
N GLU A 92 -21.10 7.91 9.80
CA GLU A 92 -22.18 7.81 8.81
C GLU A 92 -23.53 8.28 9.39
N GLU A 93 -23.88 7.83 10.59
CA GLU A 93 -25.17 8.11 11.21
C GLU A 93 -25.28 9.56 11.70
N TYR A 94 -24.21 10.14 12.25
CA TYR A 94 -24.17 11.56 12.60
C TYR A 94 -24.36 12.44 11.35
N MET A 95 -23.64 12.14 10.27
CA MET A 95 -23.78 12.84 8.99
C MET A 95 -25.16 12.63 8.37
N ASN A 96 -25.78 11.47 8.57
CA ASN A 96 -27.12 11.19 8.06
C ASN A 96 -28.24 11.84 8.90
N LYS A 97 -28.09 11.92 10.23
CA LYS A 97 -29.03 12.60 11.13
C LYS A 97 -28.96 14.12 11.00
N GLY A 98 -27.76 14.69 10.84
CA GLY A 98 -27.55 16.13 10.69
C GLY A 98 -28.14 16.69 9.39
N ASP A 99 -28.08 15.91 8.32
CA ASP A 99 -28.69 16.27 7.03
C ASP A 99 -29.16 15.00 6.28
N PRO A 100 -30.41 14.55 6.49
CA PRO A 100 -30.92 13.32 5.86
C PRO A 100 -30.85 13.33 4.34
N LYS A 101 -31.11 14.49 3.72
CA LYS A 101 -31.15 14.63 2.26
C LYS A 101 -29.80 14.97 1.62
N LYS A 102 -28.80 15.34 2.42
CA LYS A 102 -27.51 15.89 1.94
C LYS A 102 -27.73 17.17 1.13
N GLU A 103 -28.59 18.08 1.59
CA GLU A 103 -28.83 19.40 0.95
C GLU A 103 -27.80 20.48 1.36
N ARG A 104 -26.96 20.21 2.37
CA ARG A 104 -25.90 21.11 2.88
C ARG A 104 -24.53 20.79 2.30
N LEU A 105 -23.76 21.83 1.97
CA LEU A 105 -22.44 21.73 1.33
C LEU A 105 -21.51 20.71 2.00
N TYR A 106 -21.23 20.87 3.29
CA TYR A 106 -20.24 20.04 4.00
C TYR A 106 -20.74 18.65 4.38
N PHE A 107 -22.05 18.48 4.64
CA PHE A 107 -22.65 17.16 4.84
C PHE A 107 -22.66 16.34 3.55
N ALA A 108 -22.99 16.95 2.41
CA ALA A 108 -23.03 16.28 1.12
C ALA A 108 -21.63 15.82 0.67
N THR A 109 -20.62 16.69 0.78
CA THR A 109 -19.23 16.33 0.44
C THR A 109 -18.68 15.27 1.41
N GLY A 110 -18.79 15.48 2.72
CA GLY A 110 -18.22 14.54 3.70
C GLY A 110 -18.88 13.15 3.66
N TYR A 111 -20.20 13.07 3.49
CA TYR A 111 -20.88 11.78 3.31
C TYR A 111 -20.53 11.14 1.97
N GLY A 112 -20.38 11.93 0.90
CA GLY A 112 -19.89 11.46 -0.40
C GLY A 112 -18.51 10.80 -0.31
N LEU A 113 -17.58 11.41 0.42
CA LEU A 113 -16.24 10.87 0.69
C LEU A 113 -16.30 9.56 1.49
N ILE A 114 -17.13 9.47 2.54
CA ILE A 114 -17.28 8.23 3.33
C ILE A 114 -17.78 7.07 2.45
N GLN A 115 -18.82 7.28 1.63
CA GLN A 115 -19.29 6.25 0.70
C GLN A 115 -18.26 5.94 -0.40
N CYS A 116 -17.48 6.94 -0.85
CA CYS A 116 -16.37 6.74 -1.79
C CYS A 116 -15.31 5.79 -1.23
N VAL A 117 -14.86 6.00 0.02
CA VAL A 117 -13.90 5.09 0.70
C VAL A 117 -14.49 3.68 0.83
N LYS A 118 -15.72 3.56 1.32
CA LYS A 118 -16.44 2.28 1.48
C LYS A 118 -16.52 1.47 0.18
N ALA A 119 -16.88 2.12 -0.93
CA ALA A 119 -17.00 1.50 -2.24
C ALA A 119 -15.65 1.14 -2.88
N LEU A 120 -14.63 1.99 -2.71
CA LEU A 120 -13.26 1.68 -3.11
C LEU A 120 -12.62 0.57 -2.27
N MET A 121 -13.23 0.20 -1.13
CA MET A 121 -12.81 -0.93 -0.31
C MET A 121 -13.56 -2.23 -0.60
N SER A 122 -14.85 -2.18 -0.96
CA SER A 122 -15.63 -3.37 -1.29
C SER A 122 -15.46 -3.84 -2.73
N TYR A 123 -15.35 -2.90 -3.68
CA TYR A 123 -15.50 -3.19 -5.12
C TYR A 123 -16.84 -3.90 -5.45
N ASP A 124 -17.86 -3.75 -4.60
CA ASP A 124 -19.20 -4.23 -4.92
C ASP A 124 -19.90 -3.24 -5.85
N ASP A 125 -20.58 -3.74 -6.88
CA ASP A 125 -21.30 -2.90 -7.86
C ASP A 125 -22.36 -2.00 -7.20
N GLN A 126 -22.98 -2.43 -6.10
CA GLN A 126 -23.99 -1.65 -5.39
C GLN A 126 -23.37 -0.50 -4.60
N ASP A 127 -22.29 -0.76 -3.86
CA ASP A 127 -21.54 0.29 -3.16
C ASP A 127 -20.95 1.31 -4.15
N LEU A 128 -20.34 0.82 -5.25
CA LEU A 128 -19.79 1.68 -6.30
C LEU A 128 -20.87 2.57 -6.94
N LEU A 129 -22.04 2.02 -7.27
CA LEU A 129 -23.16 2.80 -7.79
C LEU A 129 -23.71 3.80 -6.76
N ALA A 130 -23.84 3.41 -5.50
CA ALA A 130 -24.29 4.29 -4.42
C ALA A 130 -23.33 5.46 -4.21
N ALA A 131 -22.02 5.20 -4.14
CA ALA A 131 -20.98 6.20 -4.00
C ALA A 131 -20.92 7.14 -5.22
N ILE A 132 -21.08 6.64 -6.45
CA ILE A 132 -21.23 7.48 -7.66
C ILE A 132 -22.47 8.38 -7.55
N GLY A 133 -23.57 7.88 -6.96
CA GLY A 133 -24.76 8.68 -6.65
C GLY A 133 -24.48 9.82 -5.66
N HIS A 134 -23.90 9.49 -4.50
CA HIS A 134 -23.63 10.47 -3.45
C HIS A 134 -22.58 11.53 -3.85
N THR A 135 -21.49 11.12 -4.50
CA THR A 135 -20.45 12.06 -4.98
C THR A 135 -20.96 12.95 -6.12
N ARG A 136 -21.81 12.43 -7.01
CA ARG A 136 -22.53 13.24 -8.01
C ARG A 136 -23.47 14.26 -7.35
N HIS A 137 -24.20 13.85 -6.30
CA HIS A 137 -25.09 14.74 -5.55
C HIS A 137 -24.30 15.83 -4.82
N GLY A 138 -23.22 15.48 -4.11
CA GLY A 138 -22.31 16.45 -3.48
C GLY A 138 -21.75 17.47 -4.47
N ASN A 139 -21.33 17.03 -5.66
CA ASN A 139 -20.91 17.93 -6.74
C ASN A 139 -22.04 18.86 -7.22
N GLN A 140 -23.29 18.39 -7.27
CA GLN A 140 -24.47 19.21 -7.61
C GLN A 140 -24.83 20.22 -6.52
N ILE A 141 -24.67 19.89 -5.23
CA ILE A 141 -24.83 20.84 -4.12
C ILE A 141 -23.73 21.89 -4.18
N ALA A 142 -22.47 21.50 -4.28
CA ALA A 142 -21.35 22.44 -4.41
C ALA A 142 -21.54 23.41 -5.59
N GLN A 143 -22.02 22.91 -6.74
CA GLN A 143 -22.34 23.75 -7.90
C GLN A 143 -23.46 24.79 -7.66
N GLN A 144 -24.32 24.61 -6.65
CA GLN A 144 -25.33 25.61 -6.26
C GLN A 144 -24.76 26.69 -5.33
N HIS A 145 -23.73 26.37 -4.54
CA HIS A 145 -23.02 27.32 -3.68
C HIS A 145 -21.91 28.10 -4.40
N ARG A 146 -21.38 27.58 -5.52
CA ARG A 146 -20.35 28.26 -6.33
C ARG A 146 -20.83 29.61 -6.87
N LYS A 147 -19.91 30.56 -6.94
CA LYS A 147 -20.12 31.90 -7.51
C LYS A 147 -20.64 31.82 -8.95
N ARG A 148 -21.79 32.45 -9.20
CA ARG A 148 -22.41 32.47 -10.55
C ARG A 148 -21.55 33.25 -11.54
N GLN A 149 -20.94 32.55 -12.50
CA GLN A 149 -20.23 33.18 -13.62
C GLN A 149 -21.21 33.95 -14.52
N SER A 150 -20.93 35.23 -14.78
CA SER A 150 -21.73 36.03 -15.72
C SER A 150 -21.59 35.47 -17.14
N SER A 151 -22.72 35.13 -17.76
CA SER A 151 -22.79 34.05 -18.76
C SER A 151 -22.23 34.33 -20.15
N TYR A 152 -21.83 35.57 -20.46
CA TYR A 152 -21.49 35.98 -21.83
C TYR A 152 -20.05 36.48 -22.03
N VAL A 153 -19.49 37.28 -21.10
CA VAL A 153 -18.12 37.84 -21.26
C VAL A 153 -17.04 36.85 -20.80
N SER A 154 -17.29 36.12 -19.70
CA SER A 154 -16.31 35.22 -19.06
C SER A 154 -15.88 34.05 -19.96
N ARG A 155 -16.83 33.44 -20.68
CA ARG A 155 -16.62 32.21 -21.46
C ARG A 155 -15.74 32.38 -22.70
N PHE A 156 -15.69 33.58 -23.29
CA PHE A 156 -14.81 33.86 -24.43
C PHE A 156 -13.40 34.30 -23.99
N ALA A 157 -13.28 35.03 -22.88
CA ALA A 157 -11.97 35.46 -22.37
C ALA A 157 -11.04 34.26 -22.10
N GLY A 158 -11.56 33.21 -21.45
CA GLY A 158 -10.79 32.01 -21.10
C GLY A 158 -10.32 31.12 -22.25
N TYR A 159 -10.62 31.46 -23.51
CA TYR A 159 -10.14 30.74 -24.70
C TYR A 159 -9.24 31.59 -25.62
N VAL A 160 -9.24 32.92 -25.44
CA VAL A 160 -8.59 33.87 -26.37
C VAL A 160 -7.51 34.71 -25.69
N ILE A 161 -7.56 34.89 -24.36
CA ILE A 161 -6.54 35.62 -23.61
C ILE A 161 -5.96 34.71 -22.53
N GLY A 162 -4.73 34.24 -22.74
CA GLY A 162 -3.92 33.67 -21.67
C GLY A 162 -3.60 34.77 -20.65
N SER A 163 -4.32 34.81 -19.54
CA SER A 163 -4.12 35.81 -18.47
C SER A 163 -4.15 35.14 -17.11
N ASP A 164 -2.99 35.15 -16.45
CA ASP A 164 -2.82 34.72 -15.06
C ASP A 164 -3.61 35.59 -14.07
N SER A 165 -3.93 36.82 -14.47
CA SER A 165 -4.69 37.82 -13.71
C SER A 165 -6.19 37.51 -13.60
N SER A 166 -6.83 36.98 -14.65
CA SER A 166 -8.31 36.87 -14.70
C SER A 166 -8.87 35.79 -13.78
N GLY A 167 -8.14 34.67 -13.60
CA GLY A 167 -8.54 33.61 -12.66
C GLY A 167 -8.39 34.06 -11.20
N VAL A 168 -7.22 34.58 -10.84
CA VAL A 168 -6.94 35.02 -9.46
C VAL A 168 -7.82 36.20 -9.06
N GLY A 169 -8.08 37.16 -9.95
CA GLY A 169 -8.99 38.27 -9.68
C GLY A 169 -10.44 37.83 -9.43
N PHE A 170 -10.92 36.79 -10.13
CA PHE A 170 -12.26 36.23 -9.88
C PHE A 170 -12.36 35.57 -8.49
N ILE A 171 -11.31 34.84 -8.07
CA ILE A 171 -11.25 34.18 -6.76
C ILE A 171 -11.05 35.19 -5.62
N LYS A 172 -10.24 36.25 -5.81
CA LYS A 172 -10.14 37.37 -4.84
C LYS A 172 -11.47 38.06 -4.57
N GLY A 173 -12.38 38.07 -5.55
CA GLY A 173 -13.73 38.60 -5.38
C GLY A 173 -14.73 37.64 -4.73
N MET A 174 -14.35 36.42 -4.34
CA MET A 174 -15.26 35.44 -3.73
C MET A 174 -15.37 35.61 -2.21
N THR A 175 -16.53 35.24 -1.65
CA THR A 175 -16.65 35.02 -0.20
C THR A 175 -15.81 33.82 0.27
N MET A 176 -15.80 33.54 1.57
CA MET A 176 -15.23 32.30 2.10
C MET A 176 -16.02 31.09 1.57
N ASP A 177 -17.35 31.08 1.75
CA ASP A 177 -18.26 30.05 1.26
C ASP A 177 -18.12 29.76 -0.24
N GLU A 178 -18.02 30.80 -1.08
CA GLU A 178 -17.84 30.62 -2.53
C GLU A 178 -16.50 29.93 -2.87
N ARG A 179 -15.42 30.24 -2.13
CA ARG A 179 -14.11 29.56 -2.27
C ARG A 179 -14.17 28.10 -1.80
N HIS A 180 -14.83 27.83 -0.68
CA HIS A 180 -15.05 26.46 -0.22
C HIS A 180 -15.95 25.66 -1.19
N ALA A 181 -16.91 26.29 -1.85
CA ALA A 181 -17.75 25.65 -2.87
C ALA A 181 -16.99 25.33 -4.18
N GLU A 182 -16.00 26.13 -4.57
CA GLU A 182 -15.07 25.76 -5.66
C GLU A 182 -14.22 24.53 -5.27
N LEU A 183 -13.72 24.51 -4.03
CA LEU A 183 -12.92 23.41 -3.48
C LEU A 183 -13.72 22.10 -3.40
N THR A 184 -14.87 22.08 -2.71
CA THR A 184 -15.69 20.87 -2.55
C THR A 184 -16.30 20.39 -3.87
N TYR A 185 -16.55 21.30 -4.83
CA TYR A 185 -16.91 20.90 -6.19
C TYR A 185 -15.78 20.10 -6.85
N ALA A 186 -14.53 20.51 -6.71
CA ALA A 186 -13.38 19.80 -7.27
C ALA A 186 -13.10 18.46 -6.57
N GLU A 187 -13.30 18.38 -5.25
CA GLU A 187 -13.25 17.14 -4.45
C GLU A 187 -14.30 16.14 -4.93
N SER A 188 -15.59 16.47 -4.89
CA SER A 188 -16.64 15.54 -5.31
C SER A 188 -16.63 15.24 -6.82
N LEU A 189 -16.09 16.13 -7.67
CA LEU A 189 -15.86 15.82 -9.08
C LEU A 189 -14.72 14.79 -9.25
N PHE A 190 -13.67 14.87 -8.43
CA PHE A 190 -12.57 13.92 -8.41
C PHE A 190 -13.05 12.53 -7.96
N GLU A 191 -13.70 12.46 -6.80
CA GLU A 191 -14.27 11.23 -6.22
C GLU A 191 -15.19 10.52 -7.22
N LYS A 192 -16.16 11.25 -7.78
CA LYS A 192 -17.13 10.72 -8.75
C LYS A 192 -16.46 10.20 -10.03
N ALA A 193 -15.36 10.83 -10.46
CA ALA A 193 -14.61 10.41 -11.64
C ALA A 193 -13.71 9.20 -11.36
N LEU A 194 -13.07 9.14 -10.19
CA LEU A 194 -12.31 7.97 -9.71
C LEU A 194 -13.22 6.74 -9.63
N LEU A 195 -14.34 6.85 -8.92
CA LEU A 195 -15.36 5.78 -8.84
C LEU A 195 -15.88 5.40 -10.23
N GLY A 196 -16.12 6.37 -11.11
CA GLY A 196 -16.53 6.13 -12.49
C GLY A 196 -15.50 5.33 -13.31
N ILE A 197 -14.20 5.58 -13.12
CA ILE A 197 -13.11 4.82 -13.78
C ILE A 197 -13.00 3.40 -13.22
N VAL A 198 -13.19 3.24 -11.91
CA VAL A 198 -13.18 1.94 -11.21
C VAL A 198 -14.37 1.08 -11.67
N TYR A 199 -15.59 1.60 -11.53
CA TYR A 199 -16.84 0.89 -11.83
C TYR A 199 -17.04 0.58 -13.32
N SER A 200 -16.81 1.55 -14.21
CA SER A 200 -17.39 1.50 -15.57
C SER A 200 -16.95 0.35 -16.46
N GLY A 201 -15.80 -0.30 -16.17
CA GLY A 201 -15.32 -1.46 -16.91
C GLY A 201 -15.01 -1.22 -18.40
N ASP A 202 -15.11 0.02 -18.88
CA ASP A 202 -15.16 0.39 -20.31
C ASP A 202 -14.26 1.60 -20.64
N TRP A 203 -13.82 1.63 -21.90
CA TRP A 203 -12.97 2.66 -22.47
C TRP A 203 -13.71 3.97 -22.81
N LEU A 204 -14.98 3.93 -23.25
CA LEU A 204 -15.71 5.15 -23.60
C LEU A 204 -16.12 5.94 -22.34
N ALA A 205 -16.49 5.23 -21.28
CA ALA A 205 -16.71 5.84 -19.97
C ALA A 205 -15.43 6.51 -19.41
N PHE A 206 -14.27 5.87 -19.57
CA PHE A 206 -12.97 6.45 -19.19
C PHE A 206 -12.69 7.81 -19.87
N ILE A 207 -13.03 7.98 -21.15
CA ILE A 207 -12.88 9.27 -21.86
C ILE A 207 -13.72 10.37 -21.20
N LYS A 208 -14.98 10.07 -20.83
CA LYS A 208 -15.87 11.02 -20.16
C LYS A 208 -15.31 11.46 -18.80
N GLU A 209 -14.75 10.53 -18.04
CA GLU A 209 -14.20 10.84 -16.73
C GLU A 209 -12.83 11.54 -16.82
N ALA A 210 -12.06 11.35 -17.89
CA ALA A 210 -10.89 12.18 -18.18
C ALA A 210 -11.22 13.67 -18.42
N LEU A 211 -12.40 14.00 -18.95
CA LEU A 211 -12.86 15.40 -19.05
C LEU A 211 -13.21 16.01 -17.67
N ASN A 212 -13.69 15.18 -16.75
CA ASN A 212 -13.95 15.60 -15.37
C ASN A 212 -12.62 15.81 -14.62
N MET A 213 -11.65 14.90 -14.78
CA MET A 213 -10.26 15.09 -14.31
C MET A 213 -9.65 16.39 -14.83
N ARG A 214 -9.78 16.69 -16.13
CA ARG A 214 -9.31 17.95 -16.71
C ARG A 214 -9.92 19.18 -16.01
N THR A 215 -11.21 19.11 -15.68
CA THR A 215 -11.94 20.18 -14.99
C THR A 215 -11.46 20.34 -13.54
N THR A 216 -11.33 19.23 -12.80
CA THR A 216 -10.74 19.20 -11.45
C THR A 216 -9.34 19.82 -11.43
N ILE A 217 -8.46 19.47 -12.37
CA ILE A 217 -7.10 20.04 -12.46
C ILE A 217 -7.15 21.55 -12.73
N GLY A 218 -8.06 22.02 -13.58
CA GLY A 218 -8.24 23.45 -13.86
C GLY A 218 -8.67 24.25 -12.62
N VAL A 219 -9.60 23.72 -11.82
CA VAL A 219 -10.01 24.36 -10.56
C VAL A 219 -8.85 24.38 -9.57
N TYR A 220 -8.25 23.23 -9.26
CA TYR A 220 -7.18 23.15 -8.26
C TYR A 220 -5.96 24.02 -8.58
N LYS A 221 -5.50 24.06 -9.84
CA LYS A 221 -4.42 24.97 -10.25
C LYS A 221 -4.80 26.44 -10.06
N SER A 222 -6.07 26.81 -10.29
CA SER A 222 -6.56 28.17 -10.08
C SER A 222 -6.61 28.55 -8.60
N LEU A 223 -7.03 27.62 -7.73
CA LEU A 223 -7.05 27.82 -6.28
C LEU A 223 -5.63 27.90 -5.69
N MET A 224 -4.67 27.10 -6.19
CA MET A 224 -3.26 27.19 -5.77
C MET A 224 -2.66 28.54 -6.16
N LYS A 225 -2.82 28.94 -7.42
CA LYS A 225 -2.33 30.23 -7.91
C LYS A 225 -2.92 31.43 -7.15
N TYR A 226 -4.15 31.29 -6.66
CA TYR A 226 -4.74 32.28 -5.76
C TYR A 226 -4.01 32.34 -4.41
N LEU A 227 -3.67 31.21 -3.79
CA LEU A 227 -2.85 31.16 -2.56
C LEU A 227 -1.47 31.80 -2.80
N GLU A 228 -0.74 31.33 -3.83
CA GLU A 228 0.59 31.84 -4.21
C GLU A 228 0.63 33.38 -4.29
N VAL A 229 -0.43 33.99 -4.87
CA VAL A 229 -0.53 35.44 -5.01
C VAL A 229 -0.87 36.15 -3.69
N VAL A 230 -1.82 35.66 -2.88
CA VAL A 230 -2.14 36.33 -1.61
C VAL A 230 -1.03 36.16 -0.58
N ASP A 231 -0.36 35.01 -0.56
CA ASP A 231 0.79 34.76 0.31
C ASP A 231 1.99 35.65 -0.08
N ALA A 232 2.27 35.81 -1.38
CA ALA A 232 3.28 36.77 -1.86
C ALA A 232 2.93 38.23 -1.51
N GLU A 233 1.65 38.60 -1.54
CA GLU A 233 1.17 39.91 -1.10
C GLU A 233 1.29 40.08 0.42
N ALA A 234 1.04 39.05 1.23
CA ALA A 234 1.24 39.07 2.69
C ALA A 234 2.72 39.22 3.06
N ILE A 235 3.63 38.55 2.32
CA ILE A 235 5.08 38.75 2.43
C ILE A 235 5.45 40.20 2.10
N ALA A 236 4.91 40.76 1.01
CA ALA A 236 5.16 42.16 0.62
C ALA A 236 4.61 43.19 1.62
N ARG A 237 3.55 42.83 2.37
CA ARG A 237 3.01 43.63 3.50
C ARG A 237 3.76 43.40 4.83
N GLY A 238 4.65 42.41 4.91
CA GLY A 238 5.40 42.06 6.13
C GLY A 238 4.61 41.27 7.17
N GLU A 239 3.48 40.67 6.79
CA GLU A 239 2.54 40.00 7.72
C GLU A 239 2.93 38.56 8.08
N GLY A 240 3.85 37.98 7.31
CA GLY A 240 4.37 36.62 7.44
C GLY A 240 4.51 35.91 6.09
N PRO A 241 4.89 34.62 6.08
CA PRO A 241 5.01 33.82 4.86
C PRO A 241 3.66 33.34 4.28
N VAL A 242 2.54 33.68 4.94
CA VAL A 242 1.19 33.20 4.60
C VAL A 242 0.15 34.29 4.86
N ASP A 243 -0.88 34.41 4.03
CA ASP A 243 -1.98 35.35 4.26
C ASP A 243 -2.99 34.79 5.27
N LYS A 244 -3.06 35.44 6.44
CA LYS A 244 -3.88 35.01 7.59
C LYS A 244 -5.38 35.30 7.43
N SER A 245 -5.80 35.94 6.33
CA SER A 245 -7.23 36.07 5.97
C SER A 245 -7.79 34.80 5.30
N ILE A 246 -6.92 33.83 4.98
CA ILE A 246 -7.27 32.53 4.42
C ILE A 246 -7.31 31.50 5.55
N ASP A 247 -8.43 30.80 5.71
CA ASP A 247 -8.56 29.77 6.75
C ASP A 247 -7.80 28.48 6.40
N ALA A 248 -7.42 27.73 7.43
CA ALA A 248 -6.67 26.49 7.27
C ALA A 248 -7.47 25.40 6.54
N HIS A 249 -8.81 25.38 6.64
CA HIS A 249 -9.65 24.31 6.10
C HIS A 249 -9.84 24.42 4.58
N PHE A 250 -9.78 25.63 4.02
CA PHE A 250 -9.59 25.88 2.60
C PHE A 250 -8.16 25.54 2.17
N ARG A 251 -7.16 26.12 2.88
CA ARG A 251 -5.74 26.04 2.49
C ARG A 251 -5.25 24.58 2.42
N SER A 252 -5.56 23.77 3.43
CA SER A 252 -5.28 22.32 3.45
C SER A 252 -5.98 21.52 2.34
N GLY A 253 -7.14 21.97 1.84
CA GLY A 253 -7.83 21.31 0.73
C GLY A 253 -7.24 21.63 -0.63
N VAL A 254 -6.80 22.88 -0.82
CA VAL A 254 -6.03 23.28 -2.00
C VAL A 254 -4.68 22.54 -2.04
N TYR A 255 -4.05 22.35 -0.88
CA TYR A 255 -2.85 21.54 -0.71
C TYR A 255 -3.09 20.05 -1.03
N LEU A 256 -4.11 19.43 -0.43
CA LEU A 256 -4.50 18.04 -0.70
C LEU A 256 -4.70 17.80 -2.20
N GLY A 257 -5.52 18.63 -2.85
CA GLY A 257 -5.87 18.46 -4.25
C GLY A 257 -4.69 18.67 -5.20
N ASN A 258 -3.90 19.73 -5.04
CA ASN A 258 -2.74 19.95 -5.91
C ASN A 258 -1.60 18.97 -5.63
N GLY A 259 -1.41 18.55 -4.37
CA GLY A 259 -0.50 17.47 -4.01
C GLY A 259 -0.89 16.16 -4.69
N MET A 260 -2.12 15.70 -4.50
CA MET A 260 -2.61 14.46 -5.11
C MET A 260 -2.64 14.50 -6.64
N LEU A 261 -2.98 15.64 -7.26
CA LEU A 261 -2.92 15.77 -8.71
C LEU A 261 -1.49 15.67 -9.25
N ASN A 262 -0.53 16.37 -8.64
CA ASN A 262 0.87 16.24 -9.02
C ASN A 262 1.38 14.80 -8.80
N LEU A 263 1.01 14.17 -7.67
CA LEU A 263 1.40 12.80 -7.35
C LEU A 263 0.89 11.81 -8.39
N ILE A 264 -0.42 11.81 -8.68
CA ILE A 264 -1.06 10.92 -9.66
C ILE A 264 -0.44 11.12 -11.04
N LEU A 265 -0.23 12.38 -11.47
CA LEU A 265 0.41 12.68 -12.75
C LEU A 265 1.86 12.18 -12.81
N SER A 266 2.63 12.29 -11.71
CA SER A 266 4.01 11.80 -11.60
C SER A 266 4.16 10.27 -11.55
N LEU A 267 3.05 9.54 -11.39
CA LEU A 267 3.00 8.08 -11.32
C LEU A 267 2.40 7.44 -12.59
N MET A 268 2.05 8.24 -13.60
CA MET A 268 1.56 7.72 -14.87
C MET A 268 2.69 7.07 -15.69
N PRO A 269 2.44 5.92 -16.36
CA PRO A 269 3.44 5.32 -17.26
C PRO A 269 3.85 6.30 -18.36
N GLY A 270 5.14 6.42 -18.67
CA GLY A 270 5.71 7.52 -19.48
C GLY A 270 5.01 7.84 -20.82
N LYS A 271 4.45 6.83 -21.51
CA LYS A 271 3.66 7.05 -22.75
C LYS A 271 2.34 7.80 -22.52
N LEU A 272 1.73 7.64 -21.34
CA LEU A 272 0.56 8.41 -20.92
C LEU A 272 0.99 9.78 -20.37
N GLN A 273 2.10 9.85 -19.63
CA GLN A 273 2.68 11.12 -19.19
C GLN A 273 2.94 12.06 -20.37
N THR A 274 3.64 11.61 -21.42
CA THR A 274 3.94 12.44 -22.61
C THR A 274 2.66 12.97 -23.28
N LEU A 275 1.59 12.18 -23.32
CA LEU A 275 0.30 12.58 -23.89
C LEU A 275 -0.41 13.65 -23.04
N VAL A 276 -0.30 13.57 -21.72
CA VAL A 276 -0.95 14.50 -20.78
C VAL A 276 -0.12 15.77 -20.60
N GLU A 277 1.20 15.69 -20.69
CA GLU A 277 2.12 16.83 -20.82
C GLU A 277 1.87 17.63 -22.10
N LEU A 278 1.63 16.97 -23.25
CA LEU A 278 1.23 17.61 -24.50
C LEU A 278 -0.11 18.38 -24.40
N LEU A 279 -0.95 18.04 -23.42
CA LEU A 279 -2.20 18.75 -23.11
C LEU A 279 -2.02 19.88 -22.07
N GLY A 280 -0.78 20.19 -21.67
CA GLY A 280 -0.45 21.24 -20.69
C GLY A 280 -0.44 20.77 -19.23
N TYR A 281 -0.45 19.45 -18.99
CA TYR A 281 -0.54 18.87 -17.65
C TYR A 281 0.69 18.01 -17.34
N LYS A 282 1.70 18.62 -16.74
CA LYS A 282 2.77 17.91 -16.03
C LYS A 282 2.45 17.83 -14.53
N GLY A 283 2.88 16.77 -13.87
CA GLY A 283 2.97 16.68 -12.42
C GLY A 283 4.42 16.51 -11.97
N ASP A 284 4.76 17.03 -10.79
CA ASP A 284 6.07 16.85 -10.18
C ASP A 284 5.94 16.12 -8.82
N ARG A 285 6.76 15.08 -8.61
CA ARG A 285 6.66 14.20 -7.45
C ARG A 285 7.10 14.87 -6.15
N HIS A 286 8.11 15.74 -6.20
CA HIS A 286 8.63 16.38 -4.99
C HIS A 286 7.70 17.51 -4.56
N VAL A 287 7.25 18.32 -5.51
CA VAL A 287 6.18 19.32 -5.29
C VAL A 287 4.91 18.67 -4.74
N ALA A 288 4.57 17.45 -5.17
CA ALA A 288 3.41 16.73 -4.61
C ALA A 288 3.56 16.42 -3.12
N LEU A 289 4.74 15.95 -2.70
CA LEU A 289 5.02 15.60 -1.31
C LEU A 289 5.15 16.85 -0.43
N ASP A 290 5.84 17.88 -0.92
CA ASP A 290 5.94 19.18 -0.26
C ASP A 290 4.56 19.78 0.01
N LEU A 291 3.67 19.81 -0.99
CA LEU A 291 2.31 20.35 -0.83
C LEU A 291 1.48 19.57 0.20
N LEU A 292 1.58 18.24 0.24
CA LEU A 292 0.91 17.43 1.28
C LEU A 292 1.54 17.69 2.66
N ALA A 293 2.86 17.85 2.73
CA ALA A 293 3.61 18.15 3.95
C ALA A 293 3.30 19.55 4.52
N LEU A 294 2.96 20.54 3.68
CA LEU A 294 2.59 21.89 4.11
C LEU A 294 1.31 21.93 4.96
N SER A 295 0.36 21.01 4.75
CA SER A 295 -0.79 20.86 5.66
C SER A 295 -0.34 20.49 7.08
N GLY A 296 0.75 19.71 7.20
CA GLY A 296 1.31 19.31 8.47
C GLY A 296 2.31 20.28 9.09
N GLY A 297 3.00 21.09 8.28
CA GLY A 297 4.27 21.66 8.72
C GLY A 297 5.30 20.55 9.01
N TRP A 298 5.28 19.49 8.19
CA TRP A 298 6.22 18.38 8.28
C TRP A 298 7.59 18.78 7.72
N SER A 299 8.66 18.26 8.31
CA SER A 299 10.04 18.65 8.02
C SER A 299 11.04 17.52 8.30
N ALA A 300 12.25 17.61 7.75
CA ALA A 300 13.31 16.63 8.03
C ALA A 300 13.89 16.82 9.45
N GLU A 301 13.88 18.05 9.94
CA GLU A 301 14.55 18.52 11.15
C GLU A 301 13.78 18.21 12.45
N SER A 302 12.45 18.13 12.38
CA SER A 302 11.58 17.90 13.55
C SER A 302 10.92 16.53 13.52
N ASN A 303 10.74 15.91 14.70
CA ASN A 303 9.92 14.70 14.88
C ASN A 303 8.44 15.01 15.22
N GLN A 304 8.07 16.29 15.32
CA GLN A 304 6.70 16.76 15.53
C GLN A 304 6.31 17.74 14.41
N PRO A 305 5.02 17.78 14.00
CA PRO A 305 4.55 18.76 13.01
C PRO A 305 4.62 20.18 13.58
N SER A 306 4.91 21.18 12.73
CA SER A 306 4.88 22.59 13.17
C SER A 306 3.47 23.20 13.19
N VAL A 307 2.47 22.52 12.64
CA VAL A 307 1.04 22.89 12.74
C VAL A 307 0.36 22.02 13.80
N SER A 308 -0.15 22.67 14.86
CA SER A 308 -0.86 22.01 15.97
C SER A 308 -2.32 21.68 15.65
N ILE A 309 -2.96 20.88 16.49
CA ILE A 309 -4.36 20.42 16.32
C ILE A 309 -5.35 21.60 16.30
N GLU A 310 -5.03 22.69 17.00
CA GLU A 310 -5.85 23.90 17.09
C GLU A 310 -5.69 24.83 15.87
N GLN A 311 -4.71 24.56 15.00
CA GLN A 311 -4.35 25.40 13.85
C GLN A 311 -4.49 24.66 12.50
N GLU A 312 -4.75 23.36 12.51
CA GLU A 312 -4.82 22.56 11.29
C GLU A 312 -6.12 22.78 10.50
N GLY A 313 -6.05 22.49 9.21
CA GLY A 313 -7.23 22.44 8.35
C GLY A 313 -7.83 21.04 8.28
N VAL A 314 -9.12 20.93 7.97
CA VAL A 314 -9.85 19.63 8.04
C VAL A 314 -9.33 18.57 7.06
N ARG A 315 -8.56 18.95 6.02
CA ARG A 315 -7.89 17.99 5.12
C ARG A 315 -6.52 17.51 5.63
N ARG A 316 -6.02 18.02 6.76
CA ARG A 316 -4.71 17.67 7.34
C ARG A 316 -4.51 16.16 7.42
N THR A 317 -5.39 15.46 8.11
CA THR A 317 -5.22 14.02 8.34
C THR A 317 -5.34 13.20 7.04
N ILE A 318 -6.06 13.72 6.05
CA ILE A 318 -6.12 13.12 4.70
C ILE A 318 -4.78 13.31 3.98
N CYS A 319 -4.12 14.48 4.11
CA CYS A 319 -2.77 14.69 3.58
C CYS A 319 -1.75 13.76 4.23
N ASP A 320 -1.80 13.61 5.56
CA ASP A 320 -0.98 12.67 6.34
C ASP A 320 -1.18 11.22 5.84
N ILE A 321 -2.43 10.79 5.61
CA ILE A 321 -2.76 9.47 5.04
C ILE A 321 -2.23 9.32 3.61
N CYS A 322 -2.31 10.35 2.76
CA CYS A 322 -1.76 10.31 1.41
C CYS A 322 -0.23 10.14 1.40
N LEU A 323 0.48 10.82 2.32
CA LEU A 323 1.92 10.65 2.52
C LEU A 323 2.26 9.23 3.03
N LEU A 324 1.50 8.71 4.01
CA LEU A 324 1.66 7.33 4.49
C LEU A 324 1.45 6.29 3.38
N ILE A 325 0.41 6.45 2.54
CA ILE A 325 0.18 5.56 1.38
C ILE A 325 1.35 5.63 0.41
N PHE A 326 1.85 6.83 0.10
CA PHE A 326 2.97 6.98 -0.82
C PHE A 326 4.26 6.33 -0.27
N HIS A 327 4.65 6.66 0.95
CA HIS A 327 5.90 6.16 1.53
C HIS A 327 5.84 4.67 1.93
N LEU A 328 4.70 4.13 2.38
CA LEU A 328 4.61 2.77 2.94
C LEU A 328 3.94 1.72 2.02
N VAL A 329 3.29 2.16 0.94
CA VAL A 329 2.64 1.26 -0.03
C VAL A 329 3.22 1.46 -1.42
N LEU A 330 3.25 2.70 -1.93
CA LEU A 330 3.75 3.00 -3.28
C LEU A 330 5.28 2.85 -3.43
N SER A 331 6.01 2.83 -2.32
CA SER A 331 7.42 2.40 -2.22
C SER A 331 7.69 1.00 -2.79
N SER A 332 6.68 0.14 -2.89
CA SER A 332 6.76 -1.15 -3.58
C SER A 332 6.98 -1.03 -5.10
N PHE A 333 6.70 0.16 -5.67
CA PHE A 333 6.65 0.44 -7.10
C PHE A 333 7.52 1.63 -7.54
N THR A 334 7.80 2.60 -6.65
CA THR A 334 8.69 3.74 -6.89
C THR A 334 9.72 3.91 -5.77
N PHE A 335 10.89 4.47 -6.10
CA PHE A 335 11.98 4.73 -5.15
C PHE A 335 12.18 6.23 -4.91
N ASP A 336 12.07 7.05 -5.96
CA ASP A 336 12.23 8.50 -5.87
C ASP A 336 11.14 9.16 -5.00
N GLY A 337 11.55 10.05 -4.10
CA GLY A 337 10.72 10.71 -3.10
C GLY A 337 10.39 9.89 -1.84
N VAL A 338 10.75 8.60 -1.77
CA VAL A 338 10.33 7.71 -0.66
C VAL A 338 11.19 7.90 0.59
N ASP A 339 10.58 8.45 1.65
CA ASP A 339 11.15 8.59 2.99
C ASP A 339 10.31 7.82 4.04
N ILE A 340 10.86 6.72 4.56
CA ILE A 340 10.22 5.89 5.60
C ILE A 340 10.33 6.54 6.99
N ASN A 341 11.28 7.46 7.20
CA ASN A 341 11.40 8.21 8.46
C ASN A 341 10.37 9.33 8.53
N MET A 342 10.08 10.02 7.42
CA MET A 342 8.93 10.92 7.32
C MET A 342 7.62 10.17 7.64
N ALA A 343 7.43 8.98 7.04
CA ALA A 343 6.28 8.14 7.34
C ALA A 343 6.18 7.76 8.83
N GLN A 344 7.30 7.42 9.48
CA GLN A 344 7.34 7.15 10.92
C GLN A 344 6.89 8.37 11.74
N LYS A 345 7.39 9.59 11.45
CA LYS A 345 7.00 10.82 12.16
C LYS A 345 5.50 11.10 12.06
N ILE A 346 4.97 11.00 10.84
CA ILE A 346 3.54 11.19 10.54
C ILE A 346 2.70 10.17 11.31
N LEU A 347 3.17 8.91 11.35
CA LEU A 347 2.49 7.83 12.04
C LEU A 347 2.51 8.00 13.56
N ASP A 348 3.65 8.34 14.17
CA ASP A 348 3.77 8.48 15.64
C ASP A 348 2.93 9.65 16.18
N TRP A 349 2.70 10.68 15.38
CA TRP A 349 1.72 11.73 15.67
C TRP A 349 0.29 11.20 15.62
N ASN A 350 -0.10 10.58 14.50
CA ASN A 350 -1.48 10.15 14.31
C ASN A 350 -1.87 8.95 15.21
N LEU A 351 -0.96 8.05 15.57
CA LEU A 351 -1.23 6.98 16.55
C LEU A 351 -1.40 7.49 17.99
N ARG A 352 -0.80 8.64 18.36
CA ARG A 352 -1.05 9.29 19.66
C ARG A 352 -2.41 10.01 19.72
N ARG A 353 -2.97 10.39 18.58
CA ARG A 353 -4.31 11.02 18.45
C ARG A 353 -5.41 10.00 18.18
N TYR A 354 -5.10 8.90 17.49
CA TYR A 354 -6.02 7.84 17.11
C TYR A 354 -5.41 6.45 17.45
N PRO A 355 -5.26 6.10 18.74
CA PRO A 355 -4.60 4.85 19.16
C PRO A 355 -5.36 3.57 18.74
N SER A 356 -6.63 3.71 18.32
CA SER A 356 -7.47 2.65 17.73
C SER A 356 -7.85 2.94 16.27
N GLY A 357 -7.24 3.94 15.63
CA GLY A 357 -7.56 4.37 14.27
C GLY A 357 -7.03 3.40 13.22
N VAL A 358 -7.93 2.69 12.54
CA VAL A 358 -7.63 1.54 11.69
C VAL A 358 -6.65 1.86 10.55
N PHE A 359 -6.73 3.06 9.96
CA PHE A 359 -5.83 3.52 8.90
C PHE A 359 -4.38 3.69 9.41
N PHE A 360 -4.20 4.10 10.66
CA PHE A 360 -2.88 4.26 11.29
C PHE A 360 -2.35 2.93 11.81
N LEU A 361 -3.22 2.05 12.33
CA LEU A 361 -2.80 0.69 12.67
C LEU A 361 -2.33 -0.08 11.42
N PHE A 362 -3.04 0.05 10.29
CA PHE A 362 -2.57 -0.43 9.00
C PHE A 362 -1.22 0.20 8.59
N GLY A 363 -1.07 1.52 8.76
CA GLY A 363 0.20 2.23 8.55
C GLY A 363 1.35 1.68 9.41
N GLY A 364 1.11 1.37 10.68
CA GLY A 364 2.08 0.74 11.58
C GLY A 364 2.48 -0.65 11.12
N GLY A 365 1.53 -1.45 10.64
CA GLY A 365 1.82 -2.75 10.03
C GLY A 365 2.69 -2.63 8.77
N ARG A 366 2.35 -1.68 7.89
CA ARG A 366 3.12 -1.41 6.65
C ARG A 366 4.53 -0.91 6.95
N LEU A 367 4.69 -0.02 7.94
CA LEU A 367 5.99 0.47 8.39
C LEU A 367 6.83 -0.64 9.04
N ALA A 368 6.22 -1.53 9.81
CA ALA A 368 6.89 -2.71 10.35
C ALA A 368 7.36 -3.67 9.24
N LEU A 369 6.57 -3.88 8.18
CA LEU A 369 7.01 -4.63 7.00
C LEU A 369 8.18 -3.97 6.27
N CYS A 370 8.12 -2.65 6.00
CA CYS A 370 9.23 -1.91 5.37
C CYS A 370 10.55 -2.02 6.17
N ARG A 371 10.45 -2.26 7.49
CA ARG A 371 11.58 -2.46 8.40
C ARG A 371 11.96 -3.93 8.62
N SER A 372 11.39 -4.87 7.86
CA SER A 372 11.55 -6.32 8.03
C SER A 372 11.20 -6.86 9.43
N GLN A 373 10.18 -6.28 10.06
CA GLN A 373 9.62 -6.67 11.37
C GLN A 373 8.23 -7.33 11.24
N PRO A 374 8.06 -8.45 10.51
CA PRO A 374 6.73 -9.00 10.18
C PRO A 374 5.90 -9.47 11.40
N ARG A 375 6.52 -9.83 12.54
CA ARG A 375 5.76 -10.13 13.77
C ARG A 375 5.01 -8.89 14.28
N LYS A 376 5.74 -7.77 14.44
CA LYS A 376 5.18 -6.46 14.80
C LYS A 376 4.13 -5.99 13.80
N ALA A 377 4.27 -6.36 12.52
CA ALA A 377 3.24 -6.09 11.53
C ALA A 377 1.93 -6.86 11.82
N ILE A 378 2.02 -8.17 12.11
CA ILE A 378 0.87 -9.00 12.52
C ILE A 378 0.21 -8.44 13.79
N ASP A 379 0.97 -7.95 14.77
CA ASP A 379 0.42 -7.33 15.98
C ASP A 379 -0.43 -6.09 15.64
N PHE A 380 0.09 -5.21 14.77
CA PHE A 380 -0.64 -4.03 14.29
C PHE A 380 -1.91 -4.39 13.51
N TYR A 381 -1.86 -5.38 12.61
CA TYR A 381 -3.01 -5.79 11.80
C TYR A 381 -4.07 -6.56 12.61
N THR A 382 -3.64 -7.33 13.61
CA THR A 382 -4.54 -7.98 14.58
C THR A 382 -5.28 -6.90 15.37
N LYS A 383 -4.59 -5.91 15.94
CA LYS A 383 -5.24 -4.77 16.60
C LYS A 383 -6.16 -3.99 15.65
N ALA A 384 -5.78 -3.80 14.39
CA ALA A 384 -6.65 -3.17 13.37
C ALA A 384 -7.94 -3.96 13.12
N HIS A 385 -7.89 -5.29 13.20
CA HIS A 385 -9.06 -6.17 13.11
C HIS A 385 -9.92 -6.14 14.39
N GLU A 386 -9.31 -6.03 15.58
CA GLU A 386 -10.02 -5.99 16.87
C GLU A 386 -10.72 -4.64 17.14
N THR A 387 -10.13 -3.53 16.67
CA THR A 387 -10.59 -2.15 17.01
C THR A 387 -11.90 -1.72 16.37
N GLN A 388 -12.35 -2.35 15.29
CA GLN A 388 -13.70 -2.19 14.75
C GLN A 388 -14.18 -3.50 14.11
N SER A 389 -15.49 -3.70 14.03
CA SER A 389 -16.10 -4.83 13.30
C SER A 389 -17.12 -4.38 12.24
N GLN A 390 -17.27 -3.06 12.08
CA GLN A 390 -18.33 -2.41 11.32
C GLN A 390 -18.11 -2.50 9.81
N TYR A 391 -16.87 -2.34 9.36
CA TYR A 391 -16.48 -2.27 7.95
C TYR A 391 -15.66 -3.52 7.61
N ARG A 392 -16.34 -4.66 7.39
CA ARG A 392 -15.71 -6.00 7.23
C ARG A 392 -14.57 -6.04 6.20
N ASN A 393 -14.63 -5.19 5.16
CA ASN A 393 -13.58 -5.10 4.13
C ASN A 393 -12.22 -4.59 4.68
N LEU A 394 -12.19 -3.85 5.79
CA LEU A 394 -10.94 -3.51 6.50
C LEU A 394 -10.25 -4.78 7.02
N HIS A 395 -11.02 -5.79 7.45
CA HIS A 395 -10.46 -7.05 7.92
C HIS A 395 -9.86 -7.83 6.75
N HIS A 396 -10.45 -7.76 5.55
CA HIS A 396 -9.87 -8.39 4.36
C HIS A 396 -8.52 -7.76 4.00
N ILE A 397 -8.36 -6.45 4.17
CA ILE A 397 -7.06 -5.79 4.03
C ILE A 397 -6.08 -6.28 5.12
N SER A 398 -6.51 -6.36 6.39
CA SER A 398 -5.67 -6.91 7.47
C SER A 398 -5.28 -8.37 7.24
N PHE A 399 -6.21 -9.24 6.85
CA PHE A 399 -5.96 -10.66 6.56
C PHE A 399 -5.00 -10.83 5.39
N TRP A 400 -5.11 -9.99 4.35
CA TRP A 400 -4.15 -9.98 3.26
C TRP A 400 -2.73 -9.68 3.78
N GLU A 401 -2.53 -8.57 4.50
CA GLU A 401 -1.19 -8.22 4.98
C GLU A 401 -0.66 -9.21 6.04
N ILE A 402 -1.53 -9.80 6.88
CA ILE A 402 -1.16 -10.89 7.81
C ILE A 402 -0.73 -12.14 7.02
N ALA A 403 -1.41 -12.49 5.92
CA ALA A 403 -1.01 -13.61 5.07
C ALA A 403 0.39 -13.38 4.44
N ILE A 404 0.68 -12.14 4.01
CA ILE A 404 2.00 -11.75 3.49
C ILE A 404 3.06 -11.72 4.61
N ALA A 405 2.75 -11.17 5.78
CA ALA A 405 3.66 -11.16 6.93
C ALA A 405 4.03 -12.58 7.40
N ASN A 406 3.09 -13.52 7.33
CA ASN A 406 3.36 -14.93 7.57
C ASN A 406 4.22 -15.57 6.46
N PHE A 407 4.10 -15.17 5.19
CA PHE A 407 5.09 -15.53 4.17
C PHE A 407 6.50 -14.96 4.46
N CYS A 408 6.61 -13.75 5.02
CA CYS A 408 7.89 -13.16 5.45
C CYS A 408 8.55 -13.97 6.60
N LEU A 409 7.74 -14.70 7.39
CA LEU A 409 8.16 -15.59 8.47
C LEU A 409 8.28 -17.07 8.05
N TRP A 410 7.87 -17.40 6.82
CA TRP A 410 7.69 -18.77 6.32
C TRP A 410 6.71 -19.64 7.15
N ASP A 411 5.71 -19.02 7.77
CA ASP A 411 4.61 -19.71 8.47
C ASP A 411 3.42 -19.93 7.52
N ILE A 412 3.52 -21.00 6.73
CA ILE A 412 2.52 -21.31 5.70
C ILE A 412 1.17 -21.75 6.30
N PRO A 413 1.11 -22.53 7.39
CA PRO A 413 -0.14 -22.83 8.10
C PRO A 413 -0.87 -21.58 8.61
N ALA A 414 -0.17 -20.61 9.22
CA ALA A 414 -0.79 -19.36 9.66
C ALA A 414 -1.28 -18.51 8.47
N SER A 415 -0.49 -18.42 7.39
CA SER A 415 -0.90 -17.73 6.16
C SER A 415 -2.18 -18.34 5.55
N LEU A 416 -2.31 -19.67 5.54
CA LEU A 416 -3.48 -20.39 5.03
C LEU A 416 -4.80 -20.05 5.75
N VAL A 417 -4.76 -19.69 7.04
CA VAL A 417 -5.96 -19.24 7.77
C VAL A 417 -6.52 -17.98 7.11
N CYS A 418 -5.69 -16.95 6.95
CA CYS A 418 -6.10 -15.70 6.31
C CYS A 418 -6.50 -15.89 4.84
N TRP A 419 -5.84 -16.78 4.09
CA TRP A 419 -6.26 -17.10 2.72
C TRP A 419 -7.65 -17.74 2.66
N ARG A 420 -8.06 -18.53 3.66
CA ARG A 420 -9.42 -19.11 3.72
C ARG A 420 -10.49 -18.02 3.93
N ASP A 421 -10.28 -17.09 4.85
CA ASP A 421 -11.23 -15.99 5.10
C ASP A 421 -11.37 -15.06 3.89
N LEU A 422 -10.25 -14.75 3.21
CA LEU A 422 -10.24 -14.02 1.95
C LEU A 422 -10.96 -14.77 0.82
N GLN A 423 -10.72 -16.09 0.69
CA GLN A 423 -11.34 -16.92 -0.33
C GLN A 423 -12.85 -17.02 -0.11
N ALA A 424 -13.31 -17.16 1.13
CA ALA A 424 -14.71 -17.18 1.51
C ALA A 424 -15.37 -15.81 1.26
N GLU A 425 -14.89 -14.74 1.90
CA GLU A 425 -15.59 -13.47 1.97
C GLU A 425 -15.15 -12.46 0.90
N ALA A 426 -13.89 -12.06 0.89
CA ALA A 426 -13.39 -10.86 0.20
C ALA A 426 -13.60 -10.86 -1.33
N THR A 427 -14.24 -9.82 -1.85
CA THR A 427 -14.61 -9.62 -3.27
C THR A 427 -13.43 -9.17 -4.16
N TRP A 428 -12.56 -8.28 -3.66
CA TRP A 428 -11.62 -7.50 -4.48
C TRP A 428 -10.72 -8.30 -5.44
N SER A 429 -10.22 -9.48 -5.07
CA SER A 429 -9.44 -10.33 -5.99
C SER A 429 -9.55 -11.83 -5.71
N LYS A 430 -10.78 -12.38 -5.86
CA LYS A 430 -11.06 -13.82 -5.67
C LYS A 430 -10.11 -14.75 -6.42
N ALA A 431 -9.63 -14.40 -7.62
CA ALA A 431 -8.63 -15.21 -8.33
C ALA A 431 -7.29 -15.32 -7.58
N CYS A 432 -6.82 -14.23 -6.96
CA CYS A 432 -5.59 -14.24 -6.17
C CYS A 432 -5.80 -14.95 -4.83
N TYR A 433 -6.93 -14.73 -4.15
CA TYR A 433 -7.23 -15.37 -2.87
C TYR A 433 -7.37 -16.89 -3.00
N SER A 434 -8.10 -17.37 -4.02
CA SER A 434 -8.21 -18.80 -4.33
C SER A 434 -6.87 -19.42 -4.72
N TYR A 435 -5.98 -18.69 -5.39
CA TYR A 435 -4.64 -19.17 -5.71
C TYR A 435 -3.73 -19.21 -4.47
N GLY A 436 -3.73 -18.17 -3.63
CA GLY A 436 -2.98 -18.10 -2.37
C GLY A 436 -3.33 -19.26 -1.44
N MET A 437 -4.62 -19.53 -1.25
CA MET A 437 -5.11 -20.72 -0.54
C MET A 437 -4.60 -22.02 -1.18
N ALA A 438 -4.72 -22.17 -2.51
CA ALA A 438 -4.30 -23.38 -3.21
C ALA A 438 -2.79 -23.65 -3.11
N VAL A 439 -1.93 -22.64 -3.19
CA VAL A 439 -0.48 -22.84 -3.07
C VAL A 439 -0.06 -23.17 -1.64
N CYS A 440 -0.68 -22.57 -0.62
CA CYS A 440 -0.40 -22.91 0.77
C CYS A 440 -0.80 -24.37 1.08
N LEU A 441 -1.92 -24.84 0.51
CA LEU A 441 -2.34 -26.23 0.61
C LEU A 441 -1.34 -27.21 -0.02
N LEU A 442 -0.80 -26.87 -1.20
CA LEU A 442 0.22 -27.70 -1.88
C LEU A 442 1.58 -27.70 -1.15
N GLU A 443 1.95 -26.58 -0.54
CA GLU A 443 3.22 -26.44 0.20
C GLU A 443 3.19 -27.16 1.56
N ILE A 444 2.02 -27.21 2.22
CA ILE A 444 1.77 -28.06 3.40
C ILE A 444 1.62 -29.53 2.98
N GLY A 445 0.98 -29.78 1.83
CA GLY A 445 0.81 -31.08 1.19
C GLY A 445 -0.18 -32.01 1.90
N GLY A 446 -0.40 -33.18 1.29
CA GLY A 446 -1.21 -34.27 1.83
C GLY A 446 -2.57 -34.39 1.14
N ALA A 447 -3.06 -35.62 0.99
CA ALA A 447 -4.07 -35.98 -0.02
C ALA A 447 -5.37 -35.15 -0.03
N ASP A 448 -5.87 -34.71 1.14
CA ASP A 448 -7.05 -33.83 1.20
C ASP A 448 -6.73 -32.36 0.87
N ASN A 449 -5.54 -31.87 1.25
CA ASN A 449 -5.05 -30.55 0.86
C ASN A 449 -4.80 -30.49 -0.66
N ASP A 450 -4.15 -31.52 -1.23
CA ASP A 450 -3.88 -31.64 -2.67
C ASP A 450 -5.20 -31.64 -3.49
N LYS A 451 -6.23 -32.31 -2.96
CA LYS A 451 -7.58 -32.42 -3.52
C LYS A 451 -8.42 -31.16 -3.34
N GLU A 452 -8.19 -30.36 -2.30
CA GLU A 452 -8.76 -29.02 -2.14
C GLU A 452 -8.08 -28.03 -3.11
N ALA A 453 -6.74 -28.03 -3.15
CA ALA A 453 -5.94 -27.21 -4.06
C ALA A 453 -6.27 -27.45 -5.53
N ALA A 454 -6.45 -28.70 -5.96
CA ALA A 454 -6.83 -29.03 -7.34
C ALA A 454 -8.15 -28.37 -7.77
N LYS A 455 -9.18 -28.39 -6.90
CA LYS A 455 -10.48 -27.74 -7.14
C LYS A 455 -10.39 -26.22 -7.19
N LEU A 456 -9.46 -25.64 -6.42
CA LEU A 456 -9.20 -24.20 -6.43
C LEU A 456 -8.47 -23.78 -7.72
N MET A 457 -7.42 -24.52 -8.10
CA MET A 457 -6.67 -24.30 -9.35
C MET A 457 -7.57 -24.40 -10.59
N GLU A 458 -8.58 -25.29 -10.59
CA GLU A 458 -9.59 -25.36 -11.65
C GLU A 458 -10.42 -24.07 -11.77
N LYS A 459 -10.75 -23.42 -10.64
CA LYS A 459 -11.59 -22.21 -10.60
C LYS A 459 -10.82 -20.91 -10.85
N VAL A 460 -9.56 -20.79 -10.42
CA VAL A 460 -8.76 -19.55 -10.53
C VAL A 460 -8.81 -18.89 -11.93
N PRO A 461 -8.78 -19.61 -13.07
CA PRO A 461 -8.86 -19.00 -14.40
C PRO A 461 -10.17 -18.28 -14.75
N SER A 462 -11.29 -18.61 -14.12
CA SER A 462 -12.60 -17.96 -14.33
C SER A 462 -12.91 -16.84 -13.35
N LEU A 463 -12.32 -16.85 -12.15
CA LEU A 463 -12.50 -15.85 -11.08
C LEU A 463 -11.85 -14.46 -11.36
N ARG A 464 -11.49 -14.16 -12.62
CA ARG A 464 -10.71 -12.97 -12.98
C ARG A 464 -11.57 -11.77 -13.32
N GLN A 465 -11.24 -10.65 -12.72
CA GLN A 465 -11.93 -9.38 -12.86
C GLN A 465 -11.25 -8.48 -13.91
N LYS A 466 -11.82 -7.29 -14.12
CA LYS A 466 -11.31 -6.25 -15.03
C LYS A 466 -11.54 -4.87 -14.45
N ILE A 467 -10.56 -3.99 -14.61
CA ILE A 467 -10.66 -2.55 -14.33
C ILE A 467 -10.46 -1.82 -15.66
N ALA A 468 -11.35 -0.89 -16.02
CA ALA A 468 -11.33 -0.18 -17.32
C ALA A 468 -11.07 -1.11 -18.53
N GLY A 469 -11.80 -2.22 -18.60
CA GLY A 469 -11.76 -3.23 -19.67
C GLY A 469 -10.57 -4.20 -19.63
N LYS A 470 -9.57 -3.98 -18.76
CA LYS A 470 -8.32 -4.73 -18.69
C LYS A 470 -8.30 -5.66 -17.47
N SER A 471 -7.96 -6.92 -17.66
CA SER A 471 -7.73 -7.83 -16.53
C SER A 471 -6.51 -7.41 -15.70
N ILE A 472 -6.63 -7.56 -14.38
CA ILE A 472 -5.57 -7.26 -13.41
C ILE A 472 -4.32 -8.11 -13.75
N PRO A 473 -3.09 -7.52 -13.81
CA PRO A 473 -1.89 -8.25 -14.24
C PRO A 473 -1.57 -9.48 -13.38
N LEU A 474 -1.75 -9.35 -12.06
CA LEU A 474 -1.56 -10.42 -11.08
C LEU A 474 -2.57 -11.56 -11.26
N GLU A 475 -3.85 -11.23 -11.43
CA GLU A 475 -4.90 -12.24 -11.71
C GLU A 475 -4.63 -13.02 -13.02
N LYS A 476 -4.07 -12.35 -14.02
CA LYS A 476 -3.59 -12.98 -15.27
C LYS A 476 -2.37 -13.89 -15.04
N PHE A 477 -1.49 -13.58 -14.07
CA PHE A 477 -0.38 -14.44 -13.67
C PHE A 477 -0.88 -15.70 -12.95
N VAL A 478 -1.69 -15.58 -11.89
CA VAL A 478 -2.17 -16.75 -11.13
C VAL A 478 -3.03 -17.67 -12.02
N ALA A 479 -3.83 -17.11 -12.93
CA ALA A 479 -4.57 -17.88 -13.94
C ALA A 479 -3.69 -18.46 -15.08
N ARG A 480 -2.40 -18.12 -15.17
CA ARG A 480 -1.42 -18.87 -15.98
C ARG A 480 -0.83 -20.02 -15.15
N LYS A 481 -0.39 -19.77 -13.91
CA LYS A 481 0.16 -20.80 -13.01
C LYS A 481 -0.85 -21.90 -12.67
N ALA A 482 -2.11 -21.56 -12.43
CA ALA A 482 -3.18 -22.54 -12.22
C ALA A 482 -3.40 -23.46 -13.43
N ARG A 483 -3.20 -22.96 -14.66
CA ARG A 483 -3.22 -23.80 -15.88
C ARG A 483 -1.93 -24.61 -16.09
N LYS A 484 -0.76 -24.12 -15.62
CA LYS A 484 0.46 -24.94 -15.51
C LYS A 484 0.22 -26.11 -14.55
N TYR A 485 -0.42 -25.87 -13.39
CA TYR A 485 -0.85 -26.92 -12.47
C TYR A 485 -1.80 -27.94 -13.13
N GLN A 486 -2.85 -27.49 -13.83
CA GLN A 486 -3.76 -28.39 -14.54
C GLN A 486 -3.07 -29.26 -15.62
N LEU A 487 -2.01 -28.74 -16.25
CA LEU A 487 -1.24 -29.46 -17.27
C LEU A 487 -0.27 -30.49 -16.66
N GLN A 488 0.39 -30.13 -15.55
CA GLN A 488 1.51 -30.89 -14.98
C GLN A 488 1.13 -31.75 -13.76
N GLY A 489 -0.02 -31.45 -13.12
CA GLY A 489 -0.43 -32.03 -11.84
C GLY A 489 0.34 -31.51 -10.62
N ARG A 490 1.17 -30.47 -10.78
CA ARG A 490 2.09 -29.93 -9.76
C ARG A 490 2.48 -28.49 -10.07
N LEU A 491 3.15 -27.83 -9.12
CA LEU A 491 3.95 -26.62 -9.33
C LEU A 491 5.25 -26.74 -8.53
N ALA A 492 6.34 -26.15 -9.02
CA ALA A 492 7.59 -25.99 -8.29
C ALA A 492 7.56 -24.68 -7.48
N LEU A 493 8.01 -24.71 -6.21
CA LEU A 493 8.16 -23.56 -5.31
C LEU A 493 6.95 -22.57 -5.32
N PRO A 494 5.69 -23.04 -5.29
CA PRO A 494 4.54 -22.20 -5.61
C PRO A 494 4.29 -21.10 -4.57
N VAL A 495 4.60 -21.32 -3.29
CA VAL A 495 4.54 -20.27 -2.28
C VAL A 495 5.70 -19.30 -2.41
N LEU A 496 6.93 -19.75 -2.70
CA LEU A 496 8.09 -18.85 -2.78
C LEU A 496 8.04 -17.94 -4.02
N GLU A 497 7.48 -18.42 -5.14
CA GLU A 497 7.19 -17.59 -6.32
C GLU A 497 6.15 -16.50 -6.00
N LEU A 498 5.11 -16.84 -5.21
CA LEU A 498 4.10 -15.89 -4.76
C LEU A 498 4.66 -14.90 -3.73
N ALA A 499 5.51 -15.37 -2.82
CA ALA A 499 6.23 -14.56 -1.83
C ALA A 499 7.17 -13.54 -2.49
N TYR A 500 7.80 -13.88 -3.62
CA TYR A 500 8.52 -12.89 -4.43
C TYR A 500 7.59 -11.79 -4.97
N LEU A 501 6.46 -12.18 -5.58
CA LEU A 501 5.52 -11.23 -6.20
C LEU A 501 4.84 -10.29 -5.19
N PHE A 502 4.69 -10.72 -3.93
CA PHE A 502 4.17 -9.90 -2.83
C PHE A 502 5.26 -9.30 -1.94
N LEU A 503 6.52 -9.31 -2.41
CA LEU A 503 7.68 -8.74 -1.72
C LEU A 503 7.94 -9.33 -0.32
N ALA A 504 7.37 -10.48 0.02
CA ALA A 504 7.58 -11.13 1.31
C ALA A 504 9.03 -11.58 1.52
N ILE A 505 9.77 -11.89 0.44
CA ILE A 505 11.22 -12.16 0.50
C ILE A 505 12.03 -10.87 0.79
N ALA A 506 11.51 -9.70 0.43
CA ALA A 506 12.16 -8.41 0.69
C ALA A 506 12.03 -7.99 2.16
N HIS A 507 10.85 -8.21 2.73
CA HIS A 507 10.49 -7.88 4.13
C HIS A 507 10.78 -9.03 5.12
N ALA A 508 11.45 -10.10 4.68
CA ALA A 508 11.83 -11.22 5.53
C ALA A 508 13.14 -10.93 6.30
N PRO A 509 13.24 -11.29 7.60
CA PRO A 509 14.52 -11.33 8.30
C PRO A 509 15.49 -12.30 7.60
N ARG A 510 16.79 -11.96 7.51
CA ARG A 510 17.75 -12.76 6.73
C ARG A 510 17.86 -14.19 7.26
N ILE A 511 17.79 -14.38 8.58
CA ILE A 511 17.72 -15.72 9.21
C ILE A 511 16.55 -16.59 8.69
N ILE A 512 15.40 -16.01 8.33
CA ILE A 512 14.28 -16.77 7.72
C ILE A 512 14.61 -17.10 6.26
N VAL A 513 15.19 -16.15 5.51
CA VAL A 513 15.61 -16.37 4.13
C VAL A 513 16.64 -17.51 4.04
N THR A 514 17.61 -17.57 4.95
CA THR A 514 18.66 -18.61 4.96
C THR A 514 18.23 -19.94 5.59
N THR A 515 17.41 -19.95 6.64
CA THR A 515 17.03 -21.19 7.34
C THR A 515 15.71 -21.81 6.90
N LYS A 516 14.89 -21.10 6.10
CA LYS A 516 13.58 -21.56 5.62
C LYS A 516 13.42 -21.48 4.10
N MET A 517 13.63 -20.31 3.50
CA MET A 517 13.34 -20.10 2.08
C MET A 517 14.38 -20.75 1.15
N LEU A 518 15.67 -20.51 1.37
CA LEU A 518 16.75 -21.11 0.56
C LEU A 518 16.80 -22.65 0.60
N PRO A 519 16.60 -23.33 1.75
CA PRO A 519 16.57 -24.80 1.80
C PRO A 519 15.56 -25.47 0.86
N GLU A 520 14.38 -24.88 0.65
CA GLU A 520 13.39 -25.41 -0.31
C GLU A 520 13.86 -25.24 -1.77
N VAL A 521 14.55 -24.13 -2.07
CA VAL A 521 15.23 -23.94 -3.38
C VAL A 521 16.34 -24.98 -3.57
N ASP A 522 17.18 -25.20 -2.56
CA ASP A 522 18.30 -26.15 -2.61
C ASP A 522 17.83 -27.61 -2.78
N LYS A 523 16.72 -27.99 -2.12
CA LYS A 523 16.01 -29.27 -2.26
C LYS A 523 15.49 -29.50 -3.69
N LEU A 524 14.92 -28.48 -4.33
CA LEU A 524 14.53 -28.57 -5.74
C LEU A 524 15.75 -28.62 -6.68
N LEU A 525 16.77 -27.80 -6.44
CA LEU A 525 18.01 -27.80 -7.25
C LEU A 525 18.74 -29.15 -7.18
N ALA A 526 18.79 -29.80 -6.02
CA ALA A 526 19.33 -31.15 -5.89
C ALA A 526 18.54 -32.18 -6.73
N THR A 527 17.21 -32.07 -6.73
CA THR A 527 16.31 -32.93 -7.51
C THR A 527 16.49 -32.73 -9.02
N LEU A 528 16.62 -31.48 -9.47
CA LEU A 528 16.88 -31.13 -10.87
C LEU A 528 18.28 -31.56 -11.33
N LYS A 529 19.29 -31.47 -10.46
CA LYS A 529 20.66 -31.92 -10.74
C LYS A 529 20.74 -33.42 -11.02
N GLY A 530 19.91 -34.23 -10.35
CA GLY A 530 19.76 -35.66 -10.64
C GLY A 530 19.30 -35.97 -12.07
N HIS A 531 18.67 -35.01 -12.75
CA HIS A 531 18.09 -35.14 -14.09
C HIS A 531 18.83 -34.32 -15.18
N GLU A 532 19.89 -33.59 -14.82
CA GLU A 532 20.64 -32.70 -15.73
C GLU A 532 21.13 -33.39 -17.02
N LYS A 533 21.54 -34.67 -16.92
CA LYS A 533 22.02 -35.47 -18.07
C LYS A 533 20.90 -35.99 -18.98
N ASP A 534 19.66 -36.04 -18.50
CA ASP A 534 18.49 -36.44 -19.27
C ASP A 534 17.20 -35.76 -18.73
N PRO A 535 16.99 -34.47 -19.08
CA PRO A 535 15.83 -33.71 -18.61
C PRO A 535 14.47 -34.34 -18.90
N LYS A 536 14.39 -35.26 -19.88
CA LYS A 536 13.14 -35.97 -20.23
C LYS A 536 12.70 -36.98 -19.18
N LYS A 537 13.58 -37.35 -18.23
CA LYS A 537 13.21 -38.19 -17.08
C LYS A 537 12.59 -37.42 -15.92
N TYR A 538 12.84 -36.12 -15.80
CA TYR A 538 12.26 -35.29 -14.76
C TYR A 538 10.74 -35.18 -14.97
N GLU A 539 9.95 -35.52 -13.95
CA GLU A 539 8.51 -35.22 -13.88
C GLU A 539 7.74 -35.58 -15.17
N LYS A 540 7.89 -36.84 -15.61
CA LYS A 540 7.27 -37.40 -16.83
C LYS A 540 7.65 -36.65 -18.12
N GLY A 541 8.78 -35.94 -18.10
CA GLY A 541 9.33 -35.16 -19.20
C GLY A 541 8.80 -33.73 -19.31
N GLN A 542 8.27 -33.16 -18.22
CA GLN A 542 7.61 -31.84 -18.23
C GLN A 542 8.29 -30.81 -17.34
N GLY A 543 8.51 -29.60 -17.87
CA GLY A 543 8.81 -28.40 -17.08
C GLY A 543 10.22 -28.27 -16.51
N TYR A 544 11.18 -29.13 -16.89
CA TYR A 544 12.54 -29.13 -16.32
C TYR A 544 13.21 -27.76 -16.37
N TYR A 545 13.17 -27.08 -17.51
CA TYR A 545 13.85 -25.79 -17.69
C TYR A 545 13.09 -24.62 -17.05
N ASP A 546 11.75 -24.62 -17.07
CA ASP A 546 10.93 -23.68 -16.32
C ASP A 546 11.22 -23.76 -14.82
N ASP A 547 11.27 -24.97 -14.26
CA ASP A 547 11.44 -25.18 -12.83
C ASP A 547 12.91 -24.97 -12.38
N LEU A 548 13.88 -25.27 -13.24
CA LEU A 548 15.29 -24.91 -13.04
C LEU A 548 15.50 -23.39 -13.08
N CYS A 549 14.87 -22.69 -14.03
CA CYS A 549 14.97 -21.23 -14.10
C CYS A 549 14.21 -20.57 -12.94
N LEU A 550 13.11 -21.15 -12.46
CA LEU A 550 12.40 -20.68 -11.28
C LEU A 550 13.25 -20.85 -10.01
N ALA A 551 13.83 -22.03 -9.80
CA ALA A 551 14.72 -22.30 -8.68
C ALA A 551 15.96 -21.39 -8.70
N LYS A 552 16.61 -21.23 -9.86
CA LYS A 552 17.77 -20.32 -10.01
C LYS A 552 17.39 -18.84 -9.91
N PHE A 553 16.20 -18.44 -10.34
CA PHE A 553 15.71 -17.08 -10.11
C PHE A 553 15.50 -16.80 -8.61
N LEU A 554 14.83 -17.71 -7.89
CA LEU A 554 14.54 -17.55 -6.46
C LEU A 554 15.79 -17.67 -5.59
N GLU A 555 16.76 -18.54 -5.94
CA GLU A 555 18.10 -18.53 -5.34
C GLU A 555 18.76 -17.15 -5.48
N GLY A 556 18.69 -16.56 -6.68
CA GLY A 556 19.22 -15.24 -6.97
C GLY A 556 18.57 -14.13 -6.14
N VAL A 557 17.24 -14.14 -6.03
CA VAL A 557 16.47 -13.19 -5.23
C VAL A 557 16.80 -13.30 -3.74
N CYS A 558 16.72 -14.51 -3.17
CA CYS A 558 17.00 -14.75 -1.76
C CYS A 558 18.43 -14.33 -1.40
N CYS A 559 19.42 -14.74 -2.21
CA CYS A 559 20.81 -14.36 -1.97
C CYS A 559 21.07 -12.86 -2.18
N ARG A 560 20.34 -12.17 -3.08
CA ARG A 560 20.38 -10.70 -3.18
C ARG A 560 19.96 -10.06 -1.85
N TYR A 561 18.81 -10.46 -1.27
CA TYR A 561 18.32 -9.86 -0.02
C TYR A 561 19.16 -10.25 1.22
N VAL A 562 19.84 -11.41 1.21
CA VAL A 562 20.83 -11.75 2.24
C VAL A 562 22.08 -10.85 2.14
N ALA A 563 22.59 -10.58 0.94
CA ALA A 563 23.72 -9.69 0.71
C ALA A 563 23.39 -8.20 0.95
N TYR A 564 22.17 -7.81 0.59
CA TYR A 564 21.63 -6.46 0.62
C TYR A 564 20.14 -6.47 0.97
N PRO A 565 19.79 -6.38 2.27
CA PRO A 565 18.42 -6.10 2.71
C PRO A 565 17.85 -4.83 2.08
N ASP A 566 16.53 -4.64 2.23
CA ASP A 566 15.87 -3.40 1.84
C ASP A 566 16.50 -2.19 2.58
N PRO A 567 16.65 -1.00 1.96
CA PRO A 567 17.38 0.11 2.57
C PRO A 567 16.86 0.58 3.94
N ASP A 568 15.57 0.38 4.23
CA ASP A 568 14.95 0.77 5.51
C ASP A 568 14.77 -0.41 6.50
N ALA A 569 15.31 -1.59 6.19
CA ALA A 569 15.24 -2.77 7.05
C ALA A 569 16.03 -2.57 8.36
N ILE A 570 15.36 -2.78 9.51
CA ILE A 570 16.03 -2.83 10.82
C ILE A 570 16.52 -4.26 11.03
N VAL A 571 17.81 -4.47 10.76
CA VAL A 571 18.51 -5.72 11.06
C VAL A 571 18.69 -5.83 12.57
N ASP A 572 18.21 -6.92 13.16
CA ASP A 572 18.38 -7.26 14.57
C ASP A 572 19.86 -7.58 14.86
N GLU A 573 20.40 -7.13 16.00
CA GLU A 573 21.78 -7.47 16.41
C GLU A 573 21.99 -8.98 16.60
N SER A 574 20.91 -9.74 16.81
CA SER A 574 20.88 -11.20 16.90
C SER A 574 20.62 -11.94 15.58
N ASP A 575 20.53 -11.24 14.43
CA ASP A 575 20.39 -11.84 13.10
C ASP A 575 21.72 -12.45 12.61
N ASP A 576 22.12 -13.56 13.25
CA ASP A 576 23.29 -14.40 12.97
C ASP A 576 23.17 -15.11 11.62
N CYS A 577 23.23 -14.31 10.56
CA CYS A 577 23.15 -14.77 9.19
C CYS A 577 24.52 -15.31 8.75
N ALA A 578 24.73 -16.61 8.97
CA ALA A 578 25.99 -17.31 8.69
C ALA A 578 26.50 -17.22 7.23
N MET A 579 25.67 -16.82 6.27
CA MET A 579 26.07 -16.62 4.87
C MET A 579 26.70 -15.24 4.69
N SER A 580 27.97 -15.19 4.28
CA SER A 580 28.67 -13.91 4.13
C SER A 580 28.12 -13.08 2.97
N LYS A 581 28.18 -11.74 3.07
CA LYS A 581 27.73 -10.84 2.00
C LYS A 581 28.38 -11.15 0.64
N THR A 582 29.66 -11.48 0.63
CA THR A 582 30.43 -11.81 -0.59
C THR A 582 29.98 -13.13 -1.20
N GLU A 583 29.75 -14.15 -0.36
CA GLU A 583 29.20 -15.44 -0.77
C GLU A 583 27.79 -15.30 -1.34
N ALA A 584 26.90 -14.61 -0.62
CA ALA A 584 25.54 -14.33 -1.06
C ALA A 584 25.51 -13.56 -2.40
N THR A 585 26.35 -12.54 -2.56
CA THR A 585 26.49 -11.79 -3.82
C THR A 585 26.97 -12.69 -4.97
N THR A 586 27.95 -13.54 -4.71
CA THR A 586 28.52 -14.48 -5.70
C THR A 586 27.49 -15.54 -6.11
N ARG A 587 26.79 -16.11 -5.12
CA ARG A 587 25.71 -17.09 -5.30
C ARG A 587 24.57 -16.47 -6.12
N ALA A 588 24.16 -15.24 -5.80
CA ALA A 588 23.12 -14.52 -6.53
C ALA A 588 23.48 -14.28 -8.00
N LYS A 589 24.69 -13.77 -8.28
CA LYS A 589 25.19 -13.57 -9.66
C LYS A 589 25.26 -14.87 -10.45
N SER A 590 25.76 -15.95 -9.84
CA SER A 590 25.82 -17.28 -10.46
C SER A 590 24.43 -17.84 -10.75
N ALA A 591 23.46 -17.59 -9.88
CA ALA A 591 22.07 -17.98 -10.04
C ALA A 591 21.39 -17.27 -11.23
N PHE A 592 21.47 -15.94 -11.29
CA PHE A 592 20.92 -15.17 -12.41
C PHE A 592 21.60 -15.54 -13.75
N ALA A 593 22.92 -15.75 -13.76
CA ALA A 593 23.63 -16.24 -14.95
C ALA A 593 23.12 -17.61 -15.43
N ALA A 594 22.78 -18.52 -14.52
CA ALA A 594 22.19 -19.82 -14.85
C ALA A 594 20.76 -19.70 -15.43
N VAL A 595 19.98 -18.69 -15.01
CA VAL A 595 18.70 -18.34 -15.64
C VAL A 595 18.91 -17.88 -17.08
N PHE A 596 19.82 -16.92 -17.32
CA PHE A 596 20.09 -16.43 -18.68
C PHE A 596 20.58 -17.53 -19.63
N ALA A 597 21.42 -18.44 -19.14
CA ALA A 597 21.94 -19.57 -19.91
C ALA A 597 20.88 -20.64 -20.29
N ASN A 598 19.73 -20.67 -19.59
CA ASN A 598 18.67 -21.65 -19.82
C ASN A 598 17.33 -21.05 -20.26
N GLY A 599 17.15 -19.72 -20.16
CA GLY A 599 15.97 -18.97 -20.61
C GLY A 599 15.44 -19.36 -21.99
N PRO A 600 16.29 -19.46 -23.04
CA PRO A 600 15.85 -19.91 -24.38
C PRO A 600 15.26 -21.33 -24.45
N LYS A 601 15.25 -22.08 -23.34
CA LYS A 601 14.69 -23.44 -23.19
C LYS A 601 13.42 -23.47 -22.32
N ILE A 602 12.99 -22.35 -21.75
CA ILE A 602 11.74 -22.23 -20.97
C ILE A 602 10.54 -22.43 -21.92
N GLU A 603 9.51 -23.14 -21.44
CA GLU A 603 8.31 -23.47 -22.23
C GLU A 603 7.10 -22.56 -21.91
N LEU A 604 6.98 -22.08 -20.66
CA LEU A 604 5.80 -21.35 -20.18
C LEU A 604 6.15 -20.08 -19.38
N ASP A 605 7.07 -20.19 -18.42
CA ASP A 605 7.31 -19.18 -17.37
C ASP A 605 8.33 -18.08 -17.79
N HIS A 606 8.41 -17.74 -19.08
CA HIS A 606 9.31 -16.77 -19.74
C HIS A 606 9.57 -15.43 -19.01
N HIS A 607 8.72 -15.03 -18.07
CA HIS A 607 8.94 -13.84 -17.25
C HIS A 607 10.22 -13.91 -16.39
N LEU A 608 10.71 -15.11 -16.08
CA LEU A 608 11.84 -15.34 -15.17
C LEU A 608 13.14 -14.67 -15.67
N VAL A 609 13.42 -14.69 -16.98
CA VAL A 609 14.60 -13.99 -17.53
C VAL A 609 14.51 -12.48 -17.35
N TYR A 610 13.35 -11.89 -17.59
CA TYR A 610 13.13 -10.45 -17.45
C TYR A 610 13.21 -10.01 -15.98
N HIS A 611 12.63 -10.80 -15.07
CA HIS A 611 12.76 -10.55 -13.63
C HIS A 611 14.20 -10.78 -13.12
N ALA A 612 14.93 -11.77 -13.65
CA ALA A 612 16.35 -11.99 -13.32
C ALA A 612 17.25 -10.82 -13.77
N HIS A 613 17.00 -10.23 -14.95
CA HIS A 613 17.70 -9.01 -15.37
C HIS A 613 17.38 -7.84 -14.43
N TYR A 614 16.12 -7.64 -14.05
CA TYR A 614 15.73 -6.58 -13.11
C TYR A 614 16.39 -6.74 -11.72
N GLU A 615 16.36 -7.92 -11.11
CA GLU A 615 16.95 -8.13 -9.78
C GLU A 615 18.49 -8.13 -9.83
N LEU A 616 19.13 -8.59 -10.92
CA LEU A 616 20.57 -8.40 -11.14
C LEU A 616 20.92 -6.91 -11.30
N GLY A 617 20.09 -6.13 -12.02
CA GLY A 617 20.28 -4.69 -12.16
C GLY A 617 20.28 -3.97 -10.81
N ARG A 618 19.34 -4.31 -9.94
CA ARG A 618 19.32 -3.82 -8.54
C ARG A 618 20.58 -4.24 -7.78
N LEU A 619 21.01 -5.50 -7.89
CA LEU A 619 22.22 -5.99 -7.22
C LEU A 619 23.48 -5.20 -7.65
N LEU A 620 23.65 -4.95 -8.95
CA LEU A 620 24.79 -4.19 -9.49
C LEU A 620 24.80 -2.75 -8.97
N SER A 621 23.65 -2.07 -8.94
CA SER A 621 23.56 -0.72 -8.35
C SER A 621 23.88 -0.71 -6.85
N ARG A 622 23.47 -1.75 -6.10
CA ARG A 622 23.86 -1.92 -4.68
C ARG A 622 25.35 -2.22 -4.47
N GLU A 623 26.07 -2.66 -5.50
CA GLU A 623 27.54 -2.75 -5.54
C GLU A 623 28.23 -1.48 -6.09
N GLY A 624 27.48 -0.48 -6.56
CA GLY A 624 27.99 0.76 -7.16
C GLY A 624 28.20 0.71 -8.67
N ASP A 625 27.84 -0.39 -9.35
CA ASP A 625 27.87 -0.50 -10.82
C ASP A 625 26.54 -0.05 -11.44
N ASP A 626 26.26 1.25 -11.35
CA ASP A 626 25.05 1.86 -11.95
C ASP A 626 25.05 1.76 -13.50
N VAL A 627 26.22 1.60 -14.13
CA VAL A 627 26.34 1.41 -15.59
C VAL A 627 25.86 0.01 -15.98
N GLY A 628 26.35 -1.03 -15.30
CA GLY A 628 25.87 -2.40 -15.46
C GLY A 628 24.41 -2.55 -15.04
N ALA A 629 23.98 -1.88 -13.97
CA ALA A 629 22.59 -1.84 -13.54
C ALA A 629 21.67 -1.31 -14.63
N LYS A 630 22.00 -0.13 -15.20
CA LYS A 630 21.24 0.46 -16.31
C LYS A 630 21.22 -0.47 -17.52
N ALA A 631 22.34 -1.13 -17.85
CA ALA A 631 22.39 -2.08 -18.96
C ALA A 631 21.42 -3.26 -18.76
N GLN A 632 21.25 -3.78 -17.53
CA GLN A 632 20.23 -4.80 -17.27
C GLN A 632 18.80 -4.26 -17.39
N PHE A 633 18.54 -3.05 -16.88
CA PHE A 633 17.22 -2.42 -16.99
C PHE A 633 16.83 -2.08 -18.45
N ASP A 634 17.79 -1.67 -19.27
CA ASP A 634 17.60 -1.44 -20.71
C ASP A 634 17.27 -2.76 -21.46
N LEU A 635 17.80 -3.92 -21.03
CA LEU A 635 17.42 -5.23 -21.58
C LEU A 635 15.96 -5.57 -21.27
N VAL A 636 15.50 -5.32 -20.04
CA VAL A 636 14.10 -5.52 -19.63
C VAL A 636 13.16 -4.65 -20.47
N LEU A 637 13.37 -3.33 -20.51
CA LEU A 637 12.47 -2.40 -21.23
C LEU A 637 12.51 -2.59 -22.74
N SER A 638 13.67 -2.92 -23.32
CA SER A 638 13.80 -3.15 -24.76
C SER A 638 13.28 -4.52 -25.19
N GLY A 639 13.32 -5.53 -24.30
CA GLY A 639 13.09 -6.94 -24.63
C GLY A 639 13.89 -7.37 -25.85
N LYS A 640 15.17 -7.02 -25.91
CA LYS A 640 16.17 -7.49 -26.88
C LYS A 640 17.06 -8.53 -26.20
N GLY A 641 17.37 -9.64 -26.86
CA GLY A 641 18.22 -10.71 -26.32
C GLY A 641 17.58 -11.58 -25.21
N ALA A 642 16.69 -11.02 -24.40
CA ALA A 642 15.89 -11.71 -23.38
C ALA A 642 14.86 -12.70 -23.99
N GLU A 643 15.37 -13.83 -24.47
CA GLU A 643 14.65 -14.91 -25.18
C GLU A 643 14.15 -14.57 -26.59
N ILE A 644 14.74 -15.27 -27.57
CA ILE A 644 14.01 -15.68 -28.77
C ILE A 644 13.40 -17.04 -28.43
N ASN A 645 12.07 -17.13 -28.34
CA ASN A 645 11.43 -18.44 -28.13
C ASN A 645 11.64 -19.36 -29.35
N SER A 646 11.38 -20.65 -29.20
CA SER A 646 11.55 -21.66 -30.27
C SER A 646 10.76 -21.39 -31.56
N SER A 647 9.81 -20.44 -31.55
CA SER A 647 9.04 -19.98 -32.72
C SER A 647 9.54 -18.68 -33.36
N GLY A 648 10.63 -18.09 -32.86
CA GLY A 648 11.25 -16.87 -33.39
C GLY A 648 10.52 -15.56 -33.04
N LYS A 649 9.57 -15.57 -32.08
CA LYS A 649 8.62 -14.46 -31.87
C LYS A 649 8.76 -13.81 -30.50
N LYS A 650 8.77 -12.47 -30.47
CA LYS A 650 8.70 -11.68 -29.24
C LYS A 650 7.31 -11.83 -28.58
N GLY A 651 7.26 -12.59 -27.49
CA GLY A 651 6.03 -12.91 -26.75
C GLY A 651 5.71 -11.92 -25.63
N LYS A 652 4.44 -11.83 -25.24
CA LYS A 652 3.98 -11.10 -24.04
C LYS A 652 4.04 -12.00 -22.81
N TYR A 653 5.09 -11.83 -22.00
CA TYR A 653 5.34 -12.60 -20.78
C TYR A 653 4.34 -12.24 -19.66
N SER A 654 4.53 -12.81 -18.46
CA SER A 654 3.70 -12.47 -17.28
C SER A 654 4.26 -11.25 -16.56
N MET A 655 3.42 -10.45 -15.92
CA MET A 655 3.81 -9.24 -15.17
C MET A 655 4.55 -8.12 -15.96
N GLU A 656 4.87 -8.30 -17.26
CA GLU A 656 5.43 -7.33 -18.23
C GLU A 656 5.23 -5.85 -17.87
N GLN A 657 3.98 -5.39 -17.79
CA GLN A 657 3.65 -3.98 -17.52
C GLN A 657 4.01 -3.50 -16.10
N ALA A 658 3.92 -4.38 -15.09
CA ALA A 658 4.32 -4.08 -13.72
C ALA A 658 5.84 -4.12 -13.55
N LEU A 659 6.52 -5.04 -14.24
CA LEU A 659 7.98 -5.06 -14.27
C LEU A 659 8.53 -3.81 -14.98
N HIS A 660 7.95 -3.40 -16.11
CA HIS A 660 8.33 -2.15 -16.79
C HIS A 660 8.15 -0.92 -15.89
N MET A 661 7.05 -0.82 -15.13
CA MET A 661 6.84 0.25 -14.15
C MET A 661 7.97 0.30 -13.12
N ARG A 662 8.26 -0.82 -12.44
CA ARG A 662 9.35 -0.91 -11.45
C ARG A 662 10.72 -0.64 -12.08
N THR A 663 10.94 -1.07 -13.33
CA THR A 663 12.20 -0.85 -14.06
C THR A 663 12.40 0.61 -14.44
N HIS A 664 11.34 1.33 -14.85
CA HIS A 664 11.42 2.78 -15.06
C HIS A 664 11.76 3.51 -13.75
N ALA A 665 11.06 3.20 -12.65
CA ALA A 665 11.35 3.83 -11.36
C ALA A 665 12.77 3.50 -10.83
N ALA A 666 13.28 2.30 -11.12
CA ALA A 666 14.65 1.92 -10.79
C ALA A 666 15.69 2.73 -11.61
N ILE A 667 15.48 2.88 -12.93
CA ILE A 667 16.32 3.75 -13.78
C ILE A 667 16.27 5.20 -13.30
N ASP A 668 15.08 5.73 -12.99
CA ASP A 668 14.90 7.11 -12.55
C ASP A 668 15.70 7.40 -11.27
N ALA A 669 15.89 6.41 -10.39
CA ALA A 669 16.58 6.52 -9.10
C ALA A 669 18.06 6.10 -9.11
N LEU A 670 18.61 5.60 -10.23
CA LEU A 670 20.06 5.40 -10.37
C LEU A 670 20.82 6.71 -10.09
N GLY A 671 21.96 6.63 -9.40
CA GLY A 671 22.74 7.79 -8.96
C GLY A 671 22.07 8.70 -7.91
N ARG A 672 20.87 8.39 -7.39
CA ARG A 672 20.23 9.14 -6.28
C ARG A 672 20.56 8.55 -4.92
N HIS A 673 20.22 9.30 -3.85
CA HIS A 673 20.57 8.94 -2.47
C HIS A 673 19.87 7.69 -1.90
N ARG A 674 18.72 7.26 -2.44
CA ARG A 674 18.00 6.06 -1.97
C ARG A 674 18.42 4.83 -2.81
N PRO A 675 18.99 3.77 -2.21
CA PRO A 675 19.42 2.58 -2.96
C PRO A 675 18.25 1.72 -3.49
N LEU A 676 18.55 0.85 -4.46
CA LEU A 676 17.59 -0.01 -5.19
C LEU A 676 17.41 -1.44 -4.64
#